data_AF-A0A8B6EMN2-F1
#
_entry.id   AF-A0A8B6EMN2-F1
#
_cell.length_a   1.000
_cell.length_b   1.000
_cell.length_c   1.000
_cell.angle_alpha   90.00
_cell.angle_beta   90.00
_cell.angle_gamma   90.00
#
_symmetry.space_group_name_H-M   'P 1'
#
loop_
_entity.id
_entity.type
_entity.pdbx_description
1 polymer ?
#
loop_
_entity_poly.entity_id
_entity_poly.type
_entity_poly.pdbx_seq_one_letter_code
_entity_poly.pdbx_strand_id
1 'polypeptide(L)'
;MKDSSDSKNAKYLGSIFSFWVFRSRNKGRSVSFKKYVDTIMYDYEDGSMNYILPQGSDAGDSEYMNGEGDWEYEEIPLERGNTGLGFSIAGGADNPHIGDDPSIFITKIIPGGAAAADGRLKMNDVIVKVNETDTSSATHSEAVDALKQAGTRVVLYVKRLRAPAENIMELELVKGNKGLGFSIAGGIGNQHIPGDNGIFVTKIIEGGAAEQDGRLATGDRLIAVNNSNLDNVTHEDAVAALKATAEVVRLTVAKPSYQPEPTEEQSPPSPRRANIAVVAPTSSPDNRMASDNRSHADHSPPTPPGKPNTHSYEDLPREPRRVKLKKGSTGLGFNIVGGENGEGIFISFILAGGPADLCGELRRGDQILTVNGENISMCTHEEAAGILKAAGDTVVLEIQYRPEEYNRFEAKIQDLREQMMNTSTGSLRTTQKRTLFVRALFDYDPSKDSGLPSKGLEFHYGDILHVTNASDDEWWQAKRVMPDGEEDGMGIIPSKRRVDRKERARLKNVKFTGRTTSNVDKQQSLSANDKKKKNFSFSKRFPFMKSKDQSGSEDISADERMGENESNGRGEEPILSYEAVVQQELKYTRPVIILGPLKDRINDDLISEFPDKFGSCVPHTTRSRRDYEEDSRDYHFVESREQMERDIQNHLFIEAGQYNDNLYGTSVASVKEVAEKGKHCILDVSGNAIKRLQVAGLYPVAILIKPKSVDSIMDMNKRITEDQAKMTFERTQKLEHEFGEYFTSVVQGDTAVEIYTKVKEVIRDQSGPTIWVPAKDKL
;
A
#
# COMPACT_ATOMS: atom_id res chain seq x y z
N MET A 1 -26.52 -14.39 27.99
CA MET A 1 -26.74 -12.97 27.61
C MET A 1 -25.50 -12.21 28.01
N LYS A 2 -24.78 -11.62 27.03
CA LYS A 2 -23.69 -10.61 27.11
C LYS A 2 -22.48 -10.94 28.01
N ASP A 3 -21.22 -10.68 27.69
CA ASP A 3 -20.52 -10.11 26.54
C ASP A 3 -19.11 -10.74 26.53
N SER A 4 -18.58 -11.06 25.36
CA SER A 4 -17.22 -11.58 25.15
C SER A 4 -16.66 -10.91 23.90
N SER A 5 -16.11 -9.71 24.08
CA SER A 5 -15.53 -8.92 23.00
C SER A 5 -14.54 -7.88 23.53
N ASP A 6 -13.43 -8.31 24.15
CA ASP A 6 -12.36 -7.35 24.51
C ASP A 6 -10.92 -7.81 24.26
N SER A 7 -10.67 -9.02 23.76
CA SER A 7 -9.29 -9.50 23.56
C SER A 7 -8.69 -9.28 22.16
N LYS A 8 -9.37 -8.55 21.25
CA LYS A 8 -8.93 -8.42 19.84
C LYS A 8 -8.26 -7.09 19.47
N ASN A 9 -8.30 -6.07 20.34
CA ASN A 9 -7.77 -4.73 20.01
C ASN A 9 -6.32 -4.46 20.45
N ALA A 10 -5.70 -5.32 21.27
CA ALA A 10 -4.37 -5.03 21.83
C ALA A 10 -3.16 -5.33 20.91
N LYS A 11 -3.34 -6.06 19.79
CA LYS A 11 -2.22 -6.51 18.93
C LYS A 11 -1.95 -5.66 17.69
N TYR A 12 -2.72 -4.61 17.45
CA TYR A 12 -2.56 -3.73 16.27
C TYR A 12 -1.85 -2.40 16.58
N LEU A 13 -1.57 -2.10 17.85
CA LEU A 13 -0.96 -0.83 18.30
C LEU A 13 0.57 -0.78 18.14
N GLY A 14 1.25 -1.93 17.96
CA GLY A 14 2.72 -1.98 17.85
C GLY A 14 3.30 -1.33 16.58
N SER A 15 2.49 -1.13 15.53
CA SER A 15 2.95 -0.50 14.29
C SER A 15 2.86 1.04 14.34
N ILE A 16 2.04 1.60 15.22
CA ILE A 16 1.85 3.06 15.36
C ILE A 16 3.04 3.71 16.07
N PHE A 17 3.81 2.94 16.85
CA PHE A 17 4.78 3.48 17.80
C PHE A 17 6.22 3.53 17.30
N SER A 18 6.62 2.65 16.37
CA SER A 18 8.01 2.59 15.90
C SER A 18 8.47 3.83 15.12
N PHE A 19 7.53 4.63 14.59
CA PHE A 19 7.85 5.79 13.77
C PHE A 19 7.80 7.13 14.52
N TRP A 20 6.91 7.27 15.50
CA TRP A 20 6.68 8.55 16.16
C TRP A 20 7.73 8.94 17.20
N VAL A 21 8.38 7.95 17.84
CA VAL A 21 9.47 8.20 18.78
C VAL A 21 10.76 8.62 18.07
N PHE A 22 10.93 8.29 16.77
CA PHE A 22 12.14 8.61 16.02
C PHE A 22 12.14 10.00 15.38
N ARG A 23 10.96 10.59 15.15
CA ARG A 23 10.84 11.85 14.38
C ARG A 23 10.95 13.13 15.21
N SER A 24 10.81 13.07 16.53
CA SER A 24 11.00 14.24 17.40
C SER A 24 12.48 14.60 17.63
N ARG A 25 13.43 13.84 17.07
CA ARG A 25 14.87 14.04 17.29
C ARG A 25 15.65 14.59 16.10
N ASN A 26 15.02 14.91 14.98
CA ASN A 26 15.74 15.51 13.85
C ASN A 26 14.86 16.43 13.02
N LYS A 27 14.94 17.74 13.28
CA LYS A 27 14.93 18.80 12.25
C LYS A 27 15.25 20.15 12.87
N GLY A 28 16.54 20.47 12.85
CA GLY A 28 17.07 21.75 13.29
C GLY A 28 18.47 22.04 12.75
N ARG A 29 18.73 21.76 11.46
CA ARG A 29 19.73 22.47 10.64
C ARG A 29 19.71 21.97 9.19
N SER A 30 19.44 22.91 8.29
CA SER A 30 19.66 22.81 6.86
C SER A 30 21.15 22.89 6.59
N VAL A 31 21.76 21.84 6.04
CA VAL A 31 22.95 21.97 5.18
C VAL A 31 22.72 21.13 3.93
N SER A 32 22.82 21.84 2.80
CA SER A 32 22.66 21.43 1.42
C SER A 32 23.47 20.19 1.04
N PHE A 33 22.85 19.24 0.34
CA PHE A 33 23.56 18.41 -0.64
C PHE A 33 22.75 18.35 -1.94
N LYS A 34 23.11 19.24 -2.87
CA LYS A 34 22.67 19.21 -4.26
C LYS A 34 23.90 19.08 -5.16
N LYS A 35 23.78 18.13 -6.09
CA LYS A 35 24.49 17.96 -7.39
C LYS A 35 25.80 17.15 -7.39
N TYR A 36 26.06 16.27 -8.37
CA TYR A 36 25.36 15.91 -9.61
C TYR A 36 25.81 14.53 -10.14
N VAL A 37 24.97 14.00 -11.02
CA VAL A 37 25.12 12.85 -11.92
C VAL A 37 26.17 13.15 -13.01
N ASP A 38 27.03 12.19 -13.40
CA ASP A 38 27.12 11.73 -14.80
C ASP A 38 28.12 10.58 -15.04
N THR A 39 27.60 9.52 -15.69
CA THR A 39 28.12 8.82 -16.89
C THR A 39 29.61 8.46 -16.97
N ILE A 40 29.93 7.15 -16.88
CA ILE A 40 31.18 6.58 -17.44
C ILE A 40 30.89 6.13 -18.88
N MET A 41 31.34 6.94 -19.84
CA MET A 41 31.82 6.51 -21.15
C MET A 41 33.35 6.46 -21.07
N TYR A 42 33.96 5.42 -21.64
CA TYR A 42 35.41 5.34 -21.83
C TYR A 42 35.84 6.39 -22.87
N ASP A 43 36.86 7.19 -22.55
CA ASP A 43 38.02 7.38 -23.41
C ASP A 43 39.17 8.10 -22.69
N TYR A 44 40.37 7.85 -23.21
CA TYR A 44 41.70 8.02 -22.62
C TYR A 44 42.34 9.40 -22.92
N GLU A 45 43.37 9.72 -22.13
CA GLU A 45 44.51 10.63 -22.37
C GLU A 45 44.55 12.09 -21.82
N ASP A 46 45.55 12.24 -20.93
CA ASP A 46 46.54 13.33 -20.79
C ASP A 46 46.39 14.37 -19.66
N GLY A 47 47.50 14.56 -18.93
CA GLY A 47 47.94 15.90 -18.54
C GLY A 47 47.85 16.31 -17.07
N SER A 48 48.84 15.92 -16.27
CA SER A 48 49.33 16.48 -15.00
C SER A 48 49.12 17.99 -14.69
N MET A 49 48.89 18.37 -13.41
CA MET A 49 49.88 19.07 -12.51
C MET A 49 49.32 19.64 -11.19
N ASN A 50 49.92 19.18 -10.08
CA ASN A 50 50.51 19.85 -8.89
C ASN A 50 49.87 21.00 -8.05
N TYR A 51 49.79 20.68 -6.74
CA TYR A 51 49.83 21.41 -5.45
C TYR A 51 50.30 22.87 -5.34
N ILE A 52 49.67 23.63 -4.42
CA ILE A 52 50.32 24.59 -3.47
C ILE A 52 49.55 24.67 -2.12
N LEU A 53 50.26 24.51 -1.00
CA LEU A 53 49.87 24.92 0.38
C LEU A 53 50.64 26.19 0.78
N PRO A 54 50.12 27.00 1.74
CA PRO A 54 51.00 27.71 2.66
C PRO A 54 50.62 27.56 4.14
N GLN A 55 51.66 27.70 4.98
CA GLN A 55 51.73 27.46 6.44
C GLN A 55 51.38 28.71 7.30
N GLY A 56 50.79 28.48 8.49
CA GLY A 56 51.46 28.70 9.80
C GLY A 56 51.25 29.99 10.64
N SER A 57 50.76 29.78 11.89
CA SER A 57 50.93 30.52 13.18
C SER A 57 50.11 31.81 13.44
N ASP A 58 49.55 32.12 14.63
CA ASP A 58 49.71 31.59 16.00
C ASP A 58 48.49 31.93 16.93
N ALA A 59 48.46 31.35 18.13
CA ALA A 59 47.32 31.18 19.08
C ALA A 59 46.82 32.38 19.93
N GLY A 60 45.59 32.25 20.46
CA GLY A 60 45.03 33.04 21.57
C GLY A 60 43.55 32.71 21.89
N ASP A 61 43.31 32.23 23.12
CA ASP A 61 42.12 31.54 23.68
C ASP A 61 40.74 32.22 23.59
N SER A 62 39.70 31.40 23.47
CA SER A 62 38.46 31.56 24.26
C SER A 62 37.75 30.21 24.45
N GLU A 63 37.76 29.73 25.69
CA GLU A 63 37.14 28.52 26.22
C GLU A 63 35.66 28.35 25.85
N TYR A 64 35.25 27.08 25.67
CA TYR A 64 34.02 26.42 26.15
C TYR A 64 33.62 25.27 25.19
N MET A 65 34.33 24.13 25.22
CA MET A 65 33.80 22.80 24.85
C MET A 65 34.73 21.69 25.37
N ASN A 66 34.36 21.04 26.48
CA ASN A 66 34.40 19.58 26.66
C ASN A 66 34.07 19.21 28.11
N GLY A 67 33.04 18.38 28.28
CA GLY A 67 32.91 17.57 29.49
C GLY A 67 33.90 16.42 29.43
N GLU A 68 35.05 16.56 30.09
CA GLU A 68 35.87 15.40 30.44
C GLU A 68 35.17 14.64 31.57
N GLY A 69 34.47 13.56 31.23
CA GLY A 69 34.21 12.50 32.20
C GLY A 69 35.43 11.58 32.29
N ASP A 70 35.74 11.09 33.48
CA ASP A 70 36.82 10.11 33.69
C ASP A 70 36.57 8.86 32.82
N TRP A 71 37.50 8.55 31.92
CA TRP A 71 37.45 7.33 31.10
C TRP A 71 38.20 6.19 31.81
N GLU A 72 37.54 5.04 31.95
CA GLU A 72 38.17 3.81 32.42
C GLU A 72 38.60 2.96 31.23
N TYR A 73 39.84 2.46 31.26
CA TYR A 73 40.42 1.60 30.22
C TYR A 73 40.49 0.16 30.72
N GLU A 74 40.12 -0.78 29.86
CA GLU A 74 40.12 -2.21 30.19
C GLU A 74 40.71 -3.04 29.03
N GLU A 75 41.55 -4.01 29.36
CA GLU A 75 42.09 -4.99 28.41
C GLU A 75 41.29 -6.30 28.51
N ILE A 76 40.65 -6.69 27.40
CA ILE A 76 39.73 -7.82 27.35
C ILE A 76 40.23 -8.84 26.31
N PRO A 77 40.93 -9.90 26.75
CA PRO A 77 41.27 -11.02 25.89
C PRO A 77 40.05 -11.91 25.66
N LEU A 78 39.67 -12.08 24.40
CA LEU A 78 38.60 -12.96 23.94
C LEU A 78 39.16 -14.06 23.04
N GLU A 79 38.59 -15.26 23.15
CA GLU A 79 38.83 -16.36 22.21
C GLU A 79 37.68 -16.44 21.21
N ARG A 80 38.01 -16.53 19.92
CA ARG A 80 37.03 -16.61 18.84
C ARG A 80 36.32 -17.97 18.90
N GLY A 81 35.02 -17.93 19.16
CA GLY A 81 34.15 -19.11 19.10
C GLY A 81 33.68 -19.43 17.68
N ASN A 82 32.85 -20.47 17.53
CA ASN A 82 32.32 -20.92 16.23
C ASN A 82 31.50 -19.85 15.49
N THR A 83 30.98 -18.85 16.20
CA THR A 83 30.20 -17.73 15.65
C THR A 83 30.96 -16.40 15.64
N GLY A 84 32.28 -16.43 15.89
CA GLY A 84 33.12 -15.24 16.00
C GLY A 84 33.34 -14.78 17.44
N LEU A 85 33.56 -13.47 17.63
CA LEU A 85 33.84 -12.88 18.95
C LEU A 85 32.57 -12.56 19.76
N GLY A 86 31.39 -12.64 19.16
CA GLY A 86 30.13 -12.48 19.89
C GLY A 86 29.75 -11.04 20.24
N PHE A 87 30.19 -10.04 19.47
CA PHE A 87 29.75 -8.65 19.60
C PHE A 87 29.63 -7.96 18.24
N SER A 88 29.01 -6.78 18.19
CA SER A 88 28.89 -5.92 17.00
C SER A 88 29.54 -4.57 17.26
N ILE A 89 30.12 -3.98 16.21
CA ILE A 89 30.72 -2.65 16.25
C ILE A 89 29.99 -1.67 15.32
N ALA A 90 30.04 -0.39 15.63
CA ALA A 90 29.69 0.72 14.74
C ALA A 90 30.64 1.89 14.98
N GLY A 91 30.67 2.85 14.06
CA GLY A 91 31.59 3.99 14.14
C GLY A 91 32.79 3.82 13.23
N GLY A 92 33.68 4.80 13.28
CA GLY A 92 34.85 4.92 12.41
C GLY A 92 34.95 6.34 11.85
N ALA A 93 36.15 6.76 11.45
CA ALA A 93 36.39 8.11 10.94
C ALA A 93 35.60 8.45 9.65
N ASP A 94 35.23 7.43 8.88
CA ASP A 94 34.39 7.52 7.67
C ASP A 94 32.89 7.47 7.98
N ASN A 95 32.51 6.93 9.13
CA ASN A 95 31.12 6.75 9.52
C ASN A 95 30.93 6.84 11.05
N PRO A 96 31.04 8.05 11.64
CA PRO A 96 30.85 8.27 13.07
C PRO A 96 29.52 7.71 13.59
N HIS A 97 29.55 7.00 14.72
CA HIS A 97 28.34 6.40 15.30
C HIS A 97 27.61 7.35 16.25
N ILE A 98 28.36 8.18 16.98
CA ILE A 98 27.85 9.12 17.98
C ILE A 98 28.35 10.52 17.63
N GLY A 99 27.47 11.35 17.08
CA GLY A 99 27.85 12.70 16.63
C GLY A 99 28.99 12.66 15.61
N ASP A 100 30.01 13.48 15.81
CA ASP A 100 31.24 13.51 15.00
C ASP A 100 32.37 12.66 15.62
N ASP A 101 32.08 11.80 16.61
CA ASP A 101 33.10 10.95 17.24
C ASP A 101 33.53 9.81 16.31
N PRO A 102 34.80 9.78 15.86
CA PRO A 102 35.32 8.76 14.94
C PRO A 102 35.54 7.39 15.60
N SER A 103 35.31 7.27 16.91
CA SER A 103 35.57 6.05 17.68
C SER A 103 34.76 4.83 17.22
N ILE A 104 35.30 3.64 17.46
CA ILE A 104 34.63 2.35 17.21
C ILE A 104 33.91 1.90 18.47
N PHE A 105 32.58 1.83 18.44
CA PHE A 105 31.73 1.49 19.59
C PHE A 105 31.20 0.06 19.51
N ILE A 106 31.13 -0.62 20.66
CA ILE A 106 30.38 -1.86 20.82
C ILE A 106 28.88 -1.56 20.84
N THR A 107 28.16 -1.98 19.81
CA THR A 107 26.71 -1.74 19.69
C THR A 107 25.85 -2.90 20.16
N LYS A 108 26.43 -4.08 20.32
CA LYS A 108 25.71 -5.27 20.76
C LYS A 108 26.66 -6.31 21.32
N ILE A 109 26.27 -6.96 22.41
CA ILE A 109 26.84 -8.22 22.88
C ILE A 109 25.88 -9.34 22.49
N ILE A 110 26.37 -10.41 21.85
CA ILE A 110 25.56 -11.52 21.34
C ILE A 110 25.45 -12.59 22.44
N PRO A 111 24.24 -12.86 22.98
CA PRO A 111 24.05 -13.89 24.00
C PRO A 111 24.55 -15.25 23.54
N GLY A 112 25.31 -15.94 24.40
CA GLY A 112 25.95 -17.22 24.08
C GLY A 112 27.22 -17.12 23.21
N GLY A 113 27.63 -15.92 22.78
CA GLY A 113 28.90 -15.67 22.09
C GLY A 113 30.07 -15.46 23.06
N ALA A 114 31.31 -15.42 22.53
CA ALA A 114 32.53 -15.34 23.34
C ALA A 114 32.59 -14.11 24.26
N ALA A 115 32.24 -12.91 23.76
CA ALA A 115 32.18 -11.71 24.58
C ALA A 115 31.12 -11.76 25.68
N ALA A 116 29.97 -12.39 25.42
CA ALA A 116 28.93 -12.57 26.43
C ALA A 116 29.35 -13.59 27.50
N ALA A 117 30.09 -14.63 27.12
CA ALA A 117 30.62 -15.64 28.03
C ALA A 117 31.73 -15.09 28.93
N ASP A 118 32.59 -14.20 28.41
CA ASP A 118 33.59 -13.48 29.21
C ASP A 118 32.94 -12.45 30.14
N GLY A 119 31.93 -11.72 29.65
CA GLY A 119 31.09 -10.83 30.46
C GLY A 119 31.70 -9.48 30.83
N ARG A 120 32.98 -9.22 30.52
CA ARG A 120 33.62 -7.91 30.80
C ARG A 120 33.34 -6.86 29.74
N LEU A 121 33.17 -7.27 28.48
CA LEU A 121 32.88 -6.36 27.37
C LEU A 121 31.42 -5.88 27.48
N LYS A 122 31.21 -4.57 27.47
CA LYS A 122 29.89 -3.94 27.65
C LYS A 122 29.47 -3.21 26.38
N MET A 123 28.16 -3.02 26.24
CA MET A 123 27.63 -2.11 25.22
C MET A 123 28.14 -0.69 25.49
N ASN A 124 28.40 0.07 24.42
CA ASN A 124 28.97 1.42 24.41
C ASN A 124 30.45 1.51 24.83
N ASP A 125 31.13 0.39 25.07
CA ASP A 125 32.58 0.39 25.13
C ASP A 125 33.16 0.88 23.80
N VAL A 126 34.18 1.73 23.87
CA VAL A 126 34.93 2.19 22.69
C VAL A 126 36.16 1.32 22.52
N ILE A 127 36.29 0.64 21.38
CA ILE A 127 37.51 -0.10 21.02
C ILE A 127 38.58 0.90 20.58
N VAL A 128 39.60 1.04 21.41
CA VAL A 128 40.77 1.87 21.14
C VAL A 128 41.82 1.08 20.36
N LYS A 129 41.94 -0.23 20.62
CA LYS A 129 42.93 -1.11 19.98
C LYS A 129 42.43 -2.54 19.86
N VAL A 130 42.77 -3.21 18.76
CA VAL A 130 42.57 -4.63 18.52
C VAL A 130 43.93 -5.30 18.34
N ASN A 131 44.32 -6.15 19.30
CA ASN A 131 45.69 -6.65 19.43
C ASN A 131 46.71 -5.50 19.39
N GLU A 132 47.57 -5.48 18.36
CA GLU A 132 48.56 -4.43 18.12
C GLU A 132 48.06 -3.31 17.20
N THR A 133 46.85 -3.40 16.65
CA THR A 133 46.30 -2.44 15.68
C THR A 133 45.48 -1.37 16.40
N ASP A 134 45.88 -0.11 16.27
CA ASP A 134 45.13 1.05 16.78
C ASP A 134 43.86 1.28 15.96
N THR A 135 42.72 1.47 16.64
CA THR A 135 41.42 1.71 16.03
C THR A 135 40.78 3.05 16.46
N SER A 136 41.51 3.91 17.16
CA SER A 136 41.01 5.19 17.69
C SER A 136 40.57 6.19 16.60
N SER A 137 41.18 6.12 15.41
CA SER A 137 40.86 6.95 14.24
C SER A 137 40.69 6.13 12.95
N ALA A 138 40.50 4.82 13.10
CA ALA A 138 40.31 3.93 11.97
C ALA A 138 38.96 4.19 11.27
N THR A 139 38.92 3.98 9.97
CA THR A 139 37.65 3.79 9.26
C THR A 139 36.94 2.53 9.76
N HIS A 140 35.63 2.46 9.56
CA HIS A 140 34.83 1.30 9.95
C HIS A 140 35.39 0.01 9.32
N SER A 141 35.79 0.08 8.04
CA SER A 141 36.41 -1.05 7.33
C SER A 141 37.73 -1.49 7.96
N GLU A 142 38.61 -0.55 8.33
CA GLU A 142 39.91 -0.88 8.93
C GLU A 142 39.74 -1.54 10.31
N ALA A 143 38.78 -1.08 11.12
CA ALA A 143 38.46 -1.70 12.40
C ALA A 143 37.91 -3.12 12.24
N VAL A 144 37.04 -3.35 11.25
CA VAL A 144 36.53 -4.68 10.90
C VAL A 144 37.65 -5.61 10.43
N ASP A 145 38.57 -5.10 9.62
CA ASP A 145 39.69 -5.88 9.10
C ASP A 145 40.70 -6.21 10.19
N ALA A 146 40.98 -5.28 11.12
CA ALA A 146 41.76 -5.55 12.32
C ALA A 146 41.15 -6.70 13.15
N LEU A 147 39.82 -6.68 13.37
CA LEU A 147 39.11 -7.74 14.08
C LEU A 147 39.11 -9.09 13.34
N LYS A 148 39.13 -9.10 12.00
CA LYS A 148 39.23 -10.34 11.21
C LYS A 148 40.64 -10.92 11.22
N GLN A 149 41.66 -10.07 11.12
CA GLN A 149 43.06 -10.45 11.04
C GLN A 149 43.67 -10.81 12.41
N ALA A 150 43.02 -10.41 13.51
CA ALA A 150 43.45 -10.69 14.87
C ALA A 150 43.56 -12.19 15.24
N GLY A 151 43.06 -13.11 14.39
CA GLY A 151 43.22 -14.55 14.57
C GLY A 151 42.27 -15.14 15.63
N THR A 152 42.68 -16.27 16.22
CA THR A 152 41.87 -17.04 17.19
C THR A 152 41.76 -16.36 18.55
N ARG A 153 42.82 -15.69 19.01
CA ARG A 153 42.81 -14.94 20.27
C ARG A 153 42.91 -13.45 19.96
N VAL A 154 41.93 -12.69 20.44
CA VAL A 154 41.79 -11.25 20.17
C VAL A 154 41.79 -10.51 21.49
N VAL A 155 42.73 -9.59 21.67
CA VAL A 155 42.81 -8.71 22.82
C VAL A 155 42.24 -7.36 22.43
N LEU A 156 41.15 -6.96 23.09
CA LEU A 156 40.56 -5.64 22.88
C LEU A 156 41.01 -4.71 23.99
N TYR A 157 41.50 -3.54 23.63
CA TYR A 157 41.68 -2.43 24.57
C TYR A 157 40.49 -1.50 24.39
N VAL A 158 39.64 -1.44 25.41
CA VAL A 158 38.44 -0.63 25.39
C VAL A 158 38.51 0.51 26.39
N LYS A 159 37.86 1.63 26.08
CA LYS A 159 37.58 2.70 27.05
C LYS A 159 36.08 2.84 27.24
N ARG A 160 35.65 3.11 28.46
CA ARG A 160 34.26 3.38 28.82
C ARG A 160 34.19 4.56 29.77
N LEU A 161 33.09 5.31 29.70
CA LEU A 161 32.88 6.44 30.61
C LEU A 161 32.57 5.91 32.01
N ARG A 162 33.29 6.39 33.02
CA ARG A 162 33.10 6.01 34.41
C ARG A 162 31.70 6.40 34.89
N ALA A 163 30.92 5.44 35.40
CA ALA A 163 29.62 5.74 35.99
C ALA A 163 29.82 6.59 37.26
N PRO A 164 29.08 7.70 37.45
CA PRO A 164 29.17 8.49 38.67
C PRO A 164 28.72 7.63 39.87
N ALA A 165 29.37 7.81 41.03
CA ALA A 165 28.99 7.10 42.25
C ALA A 165 27.55 7.48 42.65
N GLU A 166 26.63 6.51 42.64
CA GLU A 166 25.23 6.69 43.03
C GLU A 166 25.07 6.49 44.55
N ASN A 167 24.30 7.37 45.20
CA ASN A 167 23.94 7.22 46.61
C ASN A 167 22.75 6.25 46.74
N ILE A 168 22.98 5.04 47.26
CA ILE A 168 21.95 4.01 47.42
C ILE A 168 21.25 4.18 48.77
N MET A 169 19.92 4.11 48.76
CA MET A 169 19.07 4.11 49.95
C MET A 169 17.99 3.02 49.89
N GLU A 170 17.55 2.55 51.05
CA GLU A 170 16.40 1.64 51.18
C GLU A 170 15.20 2.36 51.79
N LEU A 171 14.01 2.14 51.24
CA LEU A 171 12.76 2.69 51.76
C LEU A 171 11.64 1.65 51.75
N GLU A 172 10.76 1.71 52.75
CA GLU A 172 9.64 0.80 52.93
C GLU A 172 8.34 1.59 52.75
N LEU A 173 7.56 1.23 51.72
CA LEU A 173 6.27 1.85 51.40
C LEU A 173 5.14 0.89 51.72
N VAL A 174 4.08 1.42 52.32
CA VAL A 174 2.81 0.71 52.50
C VAL A 174 1.87 1.09 51.36
N LYS A 175 1.35 0.11 50.62
CA LYS A 175 0.43 0.35 49.50
C LYS A 175 -0.84 1.05 49.99
N GLY A 176 -1.11 2.23 49.46
CA GLY A 176 -2.36 2.97 49.72
C GLY A 176 -3.45 2.63 48.69
N ASN A 177 -4.55 3.37 48.73
CA ASN A 177 -5.68 3.24 47.79
C ASN A 177 -5.29 3.48 46.32
N LYS A 178 -4.14 4.12 46.07
CA LYS A 178 -3.54 4.34 44.74
C LYS A 178 -2.29 3.47 44.51
N GLY A 179 -2.16 2.36 45.22
CA GLY A 179 -0.97 1.49 45.19
C GLY A 179 0.24 2.17 45.82
N LEU A 180 1.42 2.01 45.20
CA LEU A 180 2.68 2.57 45.68
C LEU A 180 2.83 4.08 45.42
N GLY A 181 2.00 4.67 44.55
CA GLY A 181 1.98 6.12 44.38
C GLY A 181 3.13 6.71 43.55
N PHE A 182 3.78 5.94 42.67
CA PHE A 182 4.77 6.45 41.72
C PHE A 182 4.73 5.71 40.37
N SER A 183 5.29 6.30 39.33
CA SER A 183 5.42 5.72 37.97
C SER A 183 6.88 5.43 37.65
N ILE A 184 7.13 4.37 36.87
CA ILE A 184 8.47 3.98 36.43
C ILE A 184 8.60 4.05 34.90
N ALA A 185 9.82 4.26 34.41
CA ALA A 185 10.21 4.09 33.02
C ALA A 185 11.60 3.46 32.94
N GLY A 186 12.00 2.95 31.78
CA GLY A 186 13.28 2.26 31.64
C GLY A 186 13.13 0.75 31.54
N GLY A 187 14.26 0.06 31.40
CA GLY A 187 14.36 -1.37 31.18
C GLY A 187 14.94 -1.74 29.81
N ILE A 188 15.37 -2.98 29.66
CA ILE A 188 15.92 -3.51 28.40
C ILE A 188 14.90 -3.33 27.27
N GLY A 189 15.36 -2.71 26.18
CA GLY A 189 14.52 -2.43 25.01
C GLY A 189 13.58 -1.24 25.18
N ASN A 190 13.57 -0.57 26.34
CA ASN A 190 12.75 0.60 26.62
C ASN A 190 13.48 1.58 27.56
N GLN A 191 14.66 2.03 27.13
CA GLN A 191 15.56 2.89 27.94
C GLN A 191 14.92 4.26 28.23
N HIS A 192 14.94 4.68 29.50
CA HIS A 192 14.52 6.03 29.91
C HIS A 192 15.65 7.04 29.72
N ILE A 193 16.87 6.64 30.10
CA ILE A 193 18.11 7.38 29.86
C ILE A 193 18.87 6.65 28.74
N PRO A 194 19.23 7.31 27.63
CA PRO A 194 19.94 6.66 26.52
C PRO A 194 21.23 5.99 26.98
N GLY A 195 21.38 4.70 26.66
CA GLY A 195 22.54 3.91 27.07
C GLY A 195 22.44 3.31 28.48
N ASP A 196 21.40 3.64 29.25
CA ASP A 196 21.13 3.04 30.56
C ASP A 196 19.85 2.20 30.53
N ASN A 197 19.99 0.92 30.87
CA ASN A 197 18.86 -0.01 30.96
C ASN A 197 18.17 0.02 32.34
N GLY A 198 18.57 0.92 33.24
CA GLY A 198 17.98 1.07 34.57
C GLY A 198 16.49 1.39 34.55
N ILE A 199 15.83 1.12 35.68
CA ILE A 199 14.44 1.49 35.94
C ILE A 199 14.43 2.78 36.76
N PHE A 200 13.71 3.80 36.30
CA PHE A 200 13.70 5.14 36.89
C PHE A 200 12.30 5.59 37.27
N VAL A 201 12.17 6.31 38.37
CA VAL A 201 10.93 6.94 38.81
C VAL A 201 10.68 8.19 37.95
N THR A 202 9.55 8.23 37.24
CA THR A 202 9.20 9.33 36.34
C THR A 202 8.15 10.27 36.89
N LYS A 203 7.42 9.84 37.92
CA LYS A 203 6.37 10.62 38.55
C LYS A 203 6.08 10.12 39.95
N ILE A 204 5.87 11.05 40.88
CA ILE A 204 5.24 10.80 42.17
C ILE A 204 3.75 11.21 42.06
N ILE A 205 2.85 10.37 42.58
CA ILE A 205 1.40 10.55 42.49
C ILE A 205 0.90 11.30 43.72
N GLU A 206 0.19 12.41 43.49
CA GLU A 206 -0.40 13.22 44.55
C GLU A 206 -1.41 12.43 45.41
N GLY A 207 -1.22 12.51 46.72
CA GLY A 207 -1.90 11.73 47.75
C GLY A 207 -1.54 10.25 47.78
N GLY A 208 -0.53 9.80 47.02
CA GLY A 208 -0.06 8.41 46.96
C GLY A 208 0.94 8.03 48.05
N ALA A 209 1.19 6.73 48.25
CA ALA A 209 2.07 6.24 49.31
C ALA A 209 3.52 6.79 49.22
N ALA A 210 4.09 6.87 48.01
CA ALA A 210 5.42 7.45 47.81
C ALA A 210 5.49 8.96 48.08
N GLU A 211 4.43 9.72 47.82
CA GLU A 211 4.39 11.14 48.17
C GLU A 211 4.26 11.34 49.68
N GLN A 212 3.43 10.52 50.34
CA GLN A 212 3.26 10.55 51.79
C GLN A 212 4.55 10.17 52.55
N ASP A 213 5.34 9.24 52.02
CA ASP A 213 6.66 8.90 52.56
C ASP A 213 7.71 10.00 52.27
N GLY A 214 7.62 10.64 51.10
CA GLY A 214 8.41 11.81 50.72
C GLY A 214 9.88 11.54 50.39
N ARG A 215 10.41 10.32 50.62
CA ARG A 215 11.81 9.99 50.32
C ARG A 215 12.05 9.59 48.88
N LEU A 216 11.03 9.09 48.18
CA LEU A 216 11.13 8.75 46.75
C LEU A 216 10.83 9.99 45.91
N ALA A 217 11.70 10.29 44.95
CA ALA A 217 11.60 11.46 44.08
C ALA A 217 11.63 11.05 42.60
N THR A 218 11.15 11.95 41.74
CA THR A 218 11.30 11.78 40.30
C THR A 218 12.79 11.87 39.93
N GLY A 219 13.26 10.98 39.07
CA GLY A 219 14.67 10.85 38.69
C GLY A 219 15.44 9.77 39.46
N ASP A 220 14.85 9.21 40.52
CA ASP A 220 15.46 8.12 41.29
C ASP A 220 15.53 6.82 40.48
N ARG A 221 16.63 6.06 40.60
CA ARG A 221 16.81 4.75 39.97
C ARG A 221 16.37 3.63 40.93
N LEU A 222 15.46 2.77 40.52
CA LEU A 222 15.09 1.58 41.28
C LEU A 222 16.07 0.45 40.98
N ILE A 223 16.79 0.04 42.02
CA ILE A 223 17.77 -1.06 41.97
C ILE A 223 17.07 -2.38 42.31
N ALA A 224 16.19 -2.40 43.31
CA ALA A 224 15.50 -3.61 43.72
C ALA A 224 14.12 -3.33 44.32
N VAL A 225 13.26 -4.34 44.26
CA VAL A 225 11.95 -4.39 44.89
C VAL A 225 11.87 -5.66 45.74
N ASN A 226 11.79 -5.51 47.06
CA ASN A 226 11.95 -6.58 48.04
C ASN A 226 13.26 -7.36 47.77
N ASN A 227 13.15 -8.64 47.39
CA ASN A 227 14.29 -9.49 47.09
C ASN A 227 14.56 -9.61 45.57
N SER A 228 13.85 -8.86 44.73
CA SER A 228 13.96 -8.92 43.28
C SER A 228 14.83 -7.78 42.75
N ASN A 229 15.96 -8.12 42.13
CA ASN A 229 16.84 -7.17 41.47
C ASN A 229 16.20 -6.65 40.17
N LEU A 230 16.28 -5.34 39.93
CA LEU A 230 15.76 -4.64 38.75
C LEU A 230 16.85 -4.14 37.79
N ASP A 231 18.12 -4.53 37.98
CA ASP A 231 19.16 -4.23 37.00
C ASP A 231 18.98 -5.04 35.72
N ASN A 232 19.02 -4.35 34.58
CA ASN A 232 18.94 -4.96 33.25
C ASN A 232 17.73 -5.90 33.09
N VAL A 233 16.58 -5.54 33.65
CA VAL A 233 15.31 -6.24 33.43
C VAL A 233 14.52 -5.56 32.32
N THR A 234 13.55 -6.25 31.72
CA THR A 234 12.61 -5.58 30.80
C THR A 234 11.68 -4.66 31.59
N HIS A 235 11.09 -3.68 30.91
CA HIS A 235 10.09 -2.81 31.55
C HIS A 235 8.93 -3.61 32.14
N GLU A 236 8.48 -4.67 31.44
CA GLU A 236 7.40 -5.53 31.90
C GLU A 236 7.76 -6.31 33.16
N ASP A 237 8.99 -6.83 33.26
CA ASP A 237 9.48 -7.56 34.44
C ASP A 237 9.55 -6.66 35.67
N ALA A 238 10.00 -5.41 35.50
CA ALA A 238 10.01 -4.43 36.59
C ALA A 238 8.60 -4.11 37.10
N VAL A 239 7.64 -3.94 36.18
CA VAL A 239 6.22 -3.73 36.52
C VAL A 239 5.63 -4.96 37.21
N ALA A 240 5.95 -6.17 36.73
CA ALA A 240 5.51 -7.41 37.35
C ALA A 240 6.05 -7.55 38.77
N ALA A 241 7.33 -7.26 38.99
CA ALA A 241 7.97 -7.28 40.32
C ALA A 241 7.29 -6.29 41.28
N LEU A 242 7.02 -5.06 40.86
CA LEU A 242 6.31 -4.05 41.66
C LEU A 242 4.86 -4.44 41.97
N LYS A 243 4.15 -5.10 41.04
CA LYS A 243 2.76 -5.55 41.23
C LYS A 243 2.67 -6.79 42.12
N ALA A 244 3.64 -7.70 42.04
CA ALA A 244 3.69 -8.96 42.79
C ALA A 244 4.07 -8.80 44.28
N THR A 245 4.20 -7.58 44.76
CA THR A 245 4.52 -7.28 46.16
C THR A 245 3.30 -7.30 47.07
N ALA A 246 3.51 -7.56 48.36
CA ALA A 246 2.45 -7.51 49.39
C ALA A 246 2.07 -6.06 49.74
N GLU A 247 1.31 -5.87 50.82
CA GLU A 247 0.89 -4.55 51.31
C GLU A 247 2.09 -3.66 51.67
N VAL A 248 3.16 -4.24 52.20
CA VAL A 248 4.42 -3.56 52.51
C VAL A 248 5.47 -3.91 51.45
N VAL A 249 6.16 -2.90 50.93
CA VAL A 249 7.14 -3.02 49.85
C VAL A 249 8.43 -2.32 50.22
N ARG A 250 9.54 -3.05 50.18
CA ARG A 250 10.88 -2.49 50.32
C ARG A 250 11.45 -2.17 48.95
N LEU A 251 11.97 -0.97 48.78
CA LEU A 251 12.61 -0.51 47.56
C LEU A 251 14.06 -0.15 47.87
N THR A 252 14.99 -0.64 47.06
CA THR A 252 16.37 -0.18 47.04
C THR A 252 16.50 0.79 45.87
N VAL A 253 16.92 2.02 46.16
CA VAL A 253 16.83 3.16 45.25
C VAL A 253 18.17 3.91 45.22
N ALA A 254 18.67 4.22 44.03
CA ALA A 254 19.81 5.10 43.82
C ALA A 254 19.35 6.54 43.56
N LYS A 255 19.92 7.49 44.30
CA LYS A 255 19.69 8.92 44.13
C LYS A 255 20.64 9.51 43.09
N PRO A 256 20.14 10.29 42.11
CA PRO A 256 21.01 11.00 41.17
C PRO A 256 21.84 12.04 41.93
N SER A 257 23.15 12.03 41.71
CA SER A 257 24.13 12.91 42.36
C SER A 257 24.18 14.30 41.72
N TYR A 258 23.05 15.00 41.62
CA TYR A 258 22.99 16.45 41.37
C TYR A 258 21.58 17.02 41.62
N GLN A 259 21.43 17.94 42.57
CA GLN A 259 20.26 18.81 42.70
C GLN A 259 20.73 20.27 42.81
N PRO A 260 20.30 21.19 41.93
CA PRO A 260 20.25 22.60 42.25
C PRO A 260 18.94 22.92 42.99
N GLU A 261 19.05 23.60 44.13
CA GLU A 261 17.96 24.12 44.97
C GLU A 261 16.96 25.01 44.19
N PRO A 262 15.67 25.06 44.59
CA PRO A 262 14.64 25.86 43.91
C PRO A 262 14.76 27.35 44.28
N THR A 263 14.66 28.23 43.28
CA THR A 263 14.55 29.69 43.48
C THR A 263 13.09 30.14 43.39
N GLU A 264 12.66 30.91 44.41
CA GLU A 264 11.35 31.53 44.57
C GLU A 264 11.15 32.79 43.69
N GLU A 265 9.86 33.01 43.35
CA GLU A 265 9.17 34.26 42.99
C GLU A 265 9.61 35.12 41.77
N GLN A 266 8.68 35.36 40.83
CA GLN A 266 7.89 36.62 40.76
C GLN A 266 6.97 36.64 39.51
N SER A 267 5.70 36.97 39.72
CA SER A 267 4.64 37.12 38.72
C SER A 267 4.61 38.54 38.10
N PRO A 268 4.24 38.72 36.81
CA PRO A 268 4.04 40.06 36.25
C PRO A 268 2.57 40.53 36.33
N PRO A 269 2.32 41.84 36.53
CA PRO A 269 0.98 42.40 36.71
C PRO A 269 0.30 42.78 35.38
N SER A 270 -1.04 42.78 35.38
CA SER A 270 -1.87 43.42 34.34
C SER A 270 -2.01 44.93 34.56
N PRO A 271 -2.38 45.69 33.51
CA PRO A 271 -3.42 46.71 33.68
C PRO A 271 -4.48 46.75 32.56
N ARG A 272 -5.59 47.42 32.89
CA ARG A 272 -6.94 47.35 32.34
C ARG A 272 -7.23 48.36 31.20
N ARG A 273 -8.02 47.91 30.22
CA ARG A 273 -9.33 48.40 29.70
C ARG A 273 -9.62 49.92 29.56
N ALA A 274 -10.08 50.32 28.36
CA ALA A 274 -11.12 51.35 28.16
C ALA A 274 -11.99 51.05 26.91
N ASN A 275 -13.29 51.33 27.04
CA ASN A 275 -14.41 50.99 26.14
C ASN A 275 -14.61 52.01 25.00
N ILE A 276 -15.40 51.66 23.97
CA ILE A 276 -16.73 52.27 23.64
C ILE A 276 -17.37 51.61 22.39
N ALA A 277 -18.70 51.54 22.43
CA ALA A 277 -19.69 50.76 21.68
C ALA A 277 -20.05 51.33 20.27
N VAL A 278 -20.37 50.47 19.28
CA VAL A 278 -21.71 50.08 18.75
C VAL A 278 -22.46 51.18 17.96
N VAL A 279 -22.95 50.82 16.77
CA VAL A 279 -24.34 50.98 16.23
C VAL A 279 -24.32 50.97 14.68
N ALA A 280 -24.90 49.93 14.06
CA ALA A 280 -25.47 49.92 12.70
C ALA A 280 -26.94 50.46 12.79
N PRO A 281 -27.76 50.74 11.74
CA PRO A 281 -28.06 49.80 10.63
C PRO A 281 -28.63 50.38 9.28
N THR A 282 -28.98 49.44 8.38
CA THR A 282 -30.14 49.40 7.42
C THR A 282 -30.03 49.72 5.90
N SER A 283 -30.51 48.70 5.16
CA SER A 283 -31.46 48.66 4.01
C SER A 283 -31.05 49.00 2.57
N SER A 284 -31.11 47.97 1.71
CA SER A 284 -31.43 47.94 0.26
C SER A 284 -32.90 48.41 -0.02
N PRO A 285 -33.48 48.41 -1.25
CA PRO A 285 -33.00 48.02 -2.60
C PRO A 285 -33.41 49.00 -3.76
N ASP A 286 -32.96 48.78 -5.01
CA ASP A 286 -33.80 48.73 -6.24
C ASP A 286 -33.02 48.86 -7.59
N ASN A 287 -33.05 47.78 -8.37
CA ASN A 287 -33.68 47.60 -9.69
C ASN A 287 -33.54 48.64 -10.86
N ARG A 288 -33.30 48.05 -12.07
CA ARG A 288 -33.77 48.39 -13.44
C ARG A 288 -32.80 48.92 -14.52
N MET A 289 -32.49 47.99 -15.43
CA MET A 289 -32.66 48.00 -16.90
C MET A 289 -32.96 49.31 -17.66
N ALA A 290 -32.26 49.50 -18.80
CA ALA A 290 -32.75 49.79 -20.17
C ALA A 290 -31.52 50.18 -21.05
N SER A 291 -31.06 49.39 -22.03
CA SER A 291 -31.55 49.18 -23.42
C SER A 291 -31.42 50.39 -24.35
N ASP A 292 -30.60 50.23 -25.42
CA ASP A 292 -30.82 50.64 -26.83
C ASP A 292 -29.48 50.99 -27.52
N ASN A 293 -29.21 50.79 -28.82
CA ASN A 293 -29.73 49.93 -29.90
C ASN A 293 -28.84 50.21 -31.15
N ARG A 294 -28.47 49.16 -31.92
CA ARG A 294 -28.08 49.13 -33.37
C ARG A 294 -26.82 49.91 -33.84
N SER A 295 -26.01 49.51 -34.83
CA SER A 295 -26.14 48.56 -35.97
C SER A 295 -24.79 48.34 -36.72
N HIS A 296 -24.62 47.13 -37.27
CA HIS A 296 -23.93 46.70 -38.52
C HIS A 296 -22.56 47.26 -38.98
N ALA A 297 -21.59 46.33 -39.12
CA ALA A 297 -20.79 45.97 -40.31
C ALA A 297 -19.47 45.34 -39.83
N ASP A 298 -19.27 44.03 -40.02
CA ASP A 298 -18.43 43.39 -41.04
C ASP A 298 -16.92 43.48 -40.75
N HIS A 299 -16.20 42.40 -41.10
CA HIS A 299 -14.76 42.11 -40.93
C HIS A 299 -14.35 41.15 -39.81
N SER A 300 -14.27 39.87 -40.18
CA SER A 300 -13.52 38.80 -39.50
C SER A 300 -12.02 38.88 -39.84
N PRO A 301 -11.08 38.67 -38.88
CA PRO A 301 -9.67 38.40 -39.16
C PRO A 301 -9.38 36.89 -39.27
N PRO A 302 -8.21 36.50 -39.86
CA PRO A 302 -7.99 35.18 -40.45
C PRO A 302 -7.48 34.10 -39.49
N THR A 303 -7.81 32.85 -39.81
CA THR A 303 -7.39 31.61 -39.15
C THR A 303 -6.01 31.12 -39.68
N PRO A 304 -5.12 30.53 -38.85
CA PRO A 304 -3.88 29.90 -39.32
C PRO A 304 -4.11 28.51 -39.96
N PRO A 305 -3.18 28.01 -40.80
CA PRO A 305 -3.42 26.86 -41.67
C PRO A 305 -3.02 25.50 -41.05
N GLY A 306 -3.73 24.44 -41.46
CA GLY A 306 -3.15 23.10 -41.65
C GLY A 306 -3.75 21.94 -40.83
N LYS A 307 -4.86 21.36 -41.31
CA LYS A 307 -5.17 19.91 -41.17
C LYS A 307 -5.81 19.37 -42.47
N PRO A 308 -5.58 18.11 -42.87
CA PRO A 308 -5.86 17.61 -44.23
C PRO A 308 -7.34 17.24 -44.45
N ASN A 309 -7.81 17.57 -45.67
CA ASN A 309 -9.05 17.21 -46.37
C ASN A 309 -10.05 16.22 -45.73
N THR A 310 -11.25 16.72 -45.41
CA THR A 310 -12.50 15.94 -45.44
C THR A 310 -13.23 16.22 -46.76
N HIS A 311 -13.32 15.21 -47.64
CA HIS A 311 -14.10 15.30 -48.88
C HIS A 311 -15.61 15.35 -48.58
N SER A 312 -16.30 16.29 -49.21
CA SER A 312 -17.77 16.46 -49.18
C SER A 312 -18.49 15.33 -49.95
N TYR A 313 -19.56 14.80 -49.36
CA TYR A 313 -20.28 13.57 -49.75
C TYR A 313 -21.36 13.72 -50.84
N GLU A 314 -21.34 14.76 -51.69
CA GLU A 314 -22.49 15.05 -52.58
C GLU A 314 -22.40 14.59 -54.04
N ASP A 315 -21.28 14.01 -54.51
CA ASP A 315 -21.11 13.57 -55.92
C ASP A 315 -20.69 12.08 -56.05
N LEU A 316 -21.43 11.14 -55.44
CA LEU A 316 -21.19 9.71 -55.65
C LEU A 316 -22.15 9.13 -56.70
N PRO A 317 -21.65 8.41 -57.73
CA PRO A 317 -22.50 7.82 -58.76
C PRO A 317 -23.43 6.77 -58.15
N ARG A 318 -24.74 6.98 -58.32
CA ARG A 318 -25.82 6.09 -57.86
C ARG A 318 -26.07 4.92 -58.81
N GLU A 319 -25.26 4.78 -59.85
CA GLU A 319 -25.35 3.70 -60.83
C GLU A 319 -24.80 2.38 -60.26
N PRO A 320 -25.35 1.21 -60.63
CA PRO A 320 -24.76 -0.07 -60.30
C PRO A 320 -23.31 -0.16 -60.82
N ARG A 321 -22.40 -0.57 -59.95
CA ARG A 321 -20.97 -0.73 -60.25
C ARG A 321 -20.51 -2.14 -59.95
N ARG A 322 -19.58 -2.63 -60.77
CA ARG A 322 -19.03 -3.98 -60.66
C ARG A 322 -17.67 -3.94 -59.96
N VAL A 323 -17.59 -4.56 -58.79
CA VAL A 323 -16.37 -4.61 -57.97
C VAL A 323 -15.83 -6.03 -57.91
N LYS A 324 -14.52 -6.20 -58.11
CA LYS A 324 -13.85 -7.51 -58.02
C LYS A 324 -12.99 -7.56 -56.76
N LEU A 325 -13.34 -8.48 -55.86
CA LEU A 325 -12.64 -8.71 -54.60
C LEU A 325 -11.93 -10.06 -54.64
N LYS A 326 -10.78 -10.13 -53.96
CA LYS A 326 -10.11 -11.39 -53.66
C LYS A 326 -10.34 -11.72 -52.19
N LYS A 327 -10.82 -12.93 -51.90
CA LYS A 327 -11.09 -13.40 -50.54
C LYS A 327 -9.78 -13.49 -49.76
N GLY A 328 -9.71 -12.81 -48.63
CA GLY A 328 -8.59 -12.88 -47.70
C GLY A 328 -8.74 -14.04 -46.72
N SER A 329 -7.80 -14.19 -45.79
CA SER A 329 -7.84 -15.19 -44.72
C SER A 329 -9.08 -15.05 -43.80
N THR A 330 -9.68 -13.87 -43.75
CA THR A 330 -10.88 -13.54 -42.95
C THR A 330 -12.15 -13.38 -43.80
N GLY A 331 -12.13 -13.73 -45.09
CA GLY A 331 -13.25 -13.55 -46.01
C GLY A 331 -13.13 -12.27 -46.85
N LEU A 332 -14.27 -11.68 -47.22
CA LEU A 332 -14.31 -10.49 -48.10
C LEU A 332 -14.16 -9.15 -47.35
N GLY A 333 -14.26 -9.15 -46.02
CA GLY A 333 -14.04 -7.96 -45.21
C GLY A 333 -15.21 -6.97 -45.17
N PHE A 334 -16.46 -7.43 -45.30
CA PHE A 334 -17.66 -6.62 -45.08
C PHE A 334 -18.80 -7.45 -44.47
N ASN A 335 -19.76 -6.80 -43.81
CA ASN A 335 -20.97 -7.44 -43.27
C ASN A 335 -22.18 -7.06 -44.12
N ILE A 336 -23.13 -7.99 -44.25
CA ILE A 336 -24.41 -7.78 -44.92
C ILE A 336 -25.57 -7.74 -43.93
N VAL A 337 -26.63 -7.01 -44.26
CA VAL A 337 -27.91 -6.94 -43.53
C VAL A 337 -29.07 -6.90 -44.54
N GLY A 338 -30.30 -7.13 -44.09
CA GLY A 338 -31.48 -7.21 -44.96
C GLY A 338 -31.75 -8.63 -45.46
N GLY A 339 -32.65 -8.78 -46.43
CA GLY A 339 -33.13 -10.08 -46.92
C GLY A 339 -34.37 -10.62 -46.19
N GLU A 340 -34.91 -9.90 -45.20
CA GLU A 340 -36.17 -10.24 -44.55
C GLU A 340 -37.33 -9.49 -45.23
N ASN A 341 -38.47 -10.17 -45.44
CA ASN A 341 -39.69 -9.57 -46.01
C ASN A 341 -39.51 -8.88 -47.38
N GLY A 342 -38.55 -9.33 -48.20
CA GLY A 342 -38.28 -8.77 -49.53
C GLY A 342 -37.43 -7.49 -49.52
N GLU A 343 -36.77 -7.18 -48.40
CA GLU A 343 -35.78 -6.10 -48.32
C GLU A 343 -34.46 -6.50 -48.97
N GLY A 344 -33.80 -5.55 -49.63
CA GLY A 344 -32.52 -5.79 -50.29
C GLY A 344 -31.39 -6.20 -49.35
N ILE A 345 -30.34 -6.81 -49.91
CA ILE A 345 -29.11 -7.15 -49.17
C ILE A 345 -28.16 -5.95 -49.20
N PHE A 346 -27.88 -5.34 -48.04
CA PHE A 346 -27.04 -4.14 -47.93
C PHE A 346 -25.75 -4.40 -47.16
N ILE A 347 -24.69 -3.68 -47.51
CA ILE A 347 -23.44 -3.64 -46.76
C ILE A 347 -23.62 -2.72 -45.55
N SER A 348 -23.53 -3.28 -44.34
CA SER A 348 -23.67 -2.53 -43.08
C SER A 348 -22.34 -2.09 -42.48
N PHE A 349 -21.26 -2.80 -42.81
CA PHE A 349 -19.94 -2.56 -42.23
C PHE A 349 -18.84 -3.03 -43.18
N ILE A 350 -17.70 -2.34 -43.17
CA ILE A 350 -16.49 -2.71 -43.90
C ILE A 350 -15.35 -2.84 -42.88
N LEU A 351 -14.65 -3.96 -42.91
CA LEU A 351 -13.53 -4.26 -42.04
C LEU A 351 -12.30 -3.51 -42.51
N ALA A 352 -11.83 -2.55 -41.71
CA ALA A 352 -10.60 -1.81 -41.98
C ALA A 352 -9.39 -2.74 -42.21
N GLY A 353 -8.63 -2.51 -43.27
CA GLY A 353 -7.52 -3.36 -43.72
C GLY A 353 -7.93 -4.70 -44.35
N GLY A 354 -9.23 -5.01 -44.46
CA GLY A 354 -9.76 -6.17 -45.15
C GLY A 354 -9.89 -5.97 -46.67
N PRO A 355 -10.15 -7.02 -47.47
CA PRO A 355 -10.19 -6.90 -48.94
C PRO A 355 -11.19 -5.86 -49.48
N ALA A 356 -12.35 -5.71 -48.84
CA ALA A 356 -13.34 -4.69 -49.21
C ALA A 356 -12.94 -3.25 -48.85
N ASP A 357 -12.14 -3.05 -47.81
CA ASP A 357 -11.59 -1.73 -47.48
C ASP A 357 -10.46 -1.37 -48.46
N LEU A 358 -9.55 -2.33 -48.70
CA LEU A 358 -8.40 -2.17 -49.59
C LEU A 358 -8.79 -1.93 -51.04
N CYS A 359 -9.96 -2.40 -51.48
CA CYS A 359 -10.45 -2.11 -52.83
C CYS A 359 -10.93 -0.66 -52.99
N GLY A 360 -11.29 0.03 -51.90
CA GLY A 360 -11.77 1.42 -51.88
C GLY A 360 -13.13 1.67 -52.57
N GLU A 361 -13.72 0.66 -53.20
CA GLU A 361 -14.94 0.78 -54.00
C GLU A 361 -16.22 0.40 -53.26
N LEU A 362 -16.13 -0.33 -52.15
CA LEU A 362 -17.27 -0.70 -51.30
C LEU A 362 -17.51 0.34 -50.21
N ARG A 363 -18.77 0.59 -49.86
CA ARG A 363 -19.19 1.52 -48.80
C ARG A 363 -20.40 0.99 -48.03
N ARG A 364 -20.56 1.45 -46.79
CA ARG A 364 -21.78 1.21 -46.00
C ARG A 364 -22.97 1.84 -46.72
N GLY A 365 -24.05 1.08 -46.89
CA GLY A 365 -25.25 1.49 -47.63
C GLY A 365 -25.25 1.06 -49.10
N ASP A 366 -24.23 0.35 -49.58
CA ASP A 366 -24.30 -0.35 -50.86
C ASP A 366 -25.26 -1.53 -50.78
N GLN A 367 -26.22 -1.62 -51.71
CA GLN A 367 -27.00 -2.83 -51.96
C GLN A 367 -26.21 -3.76 -52.88
N ILE A 368 -26.13 -5.04 -52.54
CA ILE A 368 -25.55 -6.07 -53.41
C ILE A 368 -26.66 -6.62 -54.31
N LEU A 369 -26.49 -6.46 -55.61
CA LEU A 369 -27.44 -6.90 -56.62
C LEU A 369 -27.09 -8.30 -57.12
N THR A 370 -25.81 -8.54 -57.41
CA THR A 370 -25.32 -9.84 -57.87
C THR A 370 -23.98 -10.22 -57.26
N VAL A 371 -23.74 -11.54 -57.13
CA VAL A 371 -22.48 -12.15 -56.71
C VAL A 371 -22.07 -13.17 -57.77
N ASN A 372 -20.94 -12.97 -58.43
CA ASN A 372 -20.46 -13.79 -59.55
C ASN A 372 -21.51 -14.01 -60.66
N GLY A 373 -22.38 -13.02 -60.88
CA GLY A 373 -23.48 -13.09 -61.85
C GLY A 373 -24.78 -13.73 -61.34
N GLU A 374 -24.79 -14.26 -60.11
CA GLU A 374 -26.00 -14.73 -59.45
C GLU A 374 -26.73 -13.56 -58.79
N ASN A 375 -28.01 -13.37 -59.10
CA ASN A 375 -28.81 -12.28 -58.54
C ASN A 375 -29.19 -12.59 -57.09
N ILE A 376 -28.79 -11.71 -56.16
CA ILE A 376 -29.08 -11.85 -54.73
C ILE A 376 -29.92 -10.70 -54.18
N SER A 377 -30.45 -9.83 -55.04
CA SER A 377 -31.15 -8.61 -54.65
C SER A 377 -32.41 -8.86 -53.80
N MET A 378 -33.01 -10.05 -53.94
CA MET A 378 -34.24 -10.49 -53.26
C MET A 378 -34.05 -11.80 -52.47
N CYS A 379 -32.80 -12.25 -52.30
CA CYS A 379 -32.52 -13.45 -51.52
C CYS A 379 -32.75 -13.19 -50.02
N THR A 380 -33.02 -14.25 -49.28
CA THR A 380 -32.96 -14.18 -47.82
C THR A 380 -31.53 -13.90 -47.36
N HIS A 381 -31.40 -13.39 -46.12
CA HIS A 381 -30.07 -13.16 -45.52
C HIS A 381 -29.19 -14.42 -45.57
N GLU A 382 -29.78 -15.57 -45.26
CA GLU A 382 -29.08 -16.86 -45.21
C GLU A 382 -28.62 -17.32 -46.60
N GLU A 383 -29.48 -17.20 -47.61
CA GLU A 383 -29.14 -17.51 -49.00
C GLU A 383 -28.02 -16.60 -49.53
N ALA A 384 -28.14 -15.28 -49.30
CA ALA A 384 -27.13 -14.32 -49.72
C ALA A 384 -25.77 -14.57 -49.03
N ALA A 385 -25.77 -14.89 -47.74
CA ALA A 385 -24.57 -15.27 -47.00
C ALA A 385 -23.98 -16.60 -47.51
N GLY A 386 -24.84 -17.56 -47.87
CA GLY A 386 -24.45 -18.83 -48.47
C GLY A 386 -23.74 -18.63 -49.81
N ILE A 387 -24.32 -17.82 -50.70
CA ILE A 387 -23.76 -17.49 -52.02
C ILE A 387 -22.41 -16.77 -51.87
N LEU A 388 -22.30 -15.78 -50.99
CA LEU A 388 -21.04 -15.07 -50.72
C LEU A 388 -19.94 -15.96 -50.10
N LYS A 389 -20.33 -16.96 -49.30
CA LYS A 389 -19.38 -17.94 -48.72
C LYS A 389 -18.92 -18.96 -49.76
N ALA A 390 -19.82 -19.41 -50.62
CA ALA A 390 -19.55 -20.36 -51.69
C ALA A 390 -18.83 -19.73 -52.89
N ALA A 391 -18.92 -18.40 -53.04
CA ALA A 391 -18.10 -17.64 -53.96
C ALA A 391 -16.63 -17.89 -53.61
N GLY A 392 -15.89 -18.47 -54.56
CA GLY A 392 -14.51 -18.90 -54.40
C GLY A 392 -13.53 -17.75 -54.14
N ASP A 393 -12.24 -17.97 -54.41
CA ASP A 393 -11.19 -17.01 -54.04
C ASP A 393 -11.33 -15.62 -54.68
N THR A 394 -12.03 -15.53 -55.81
CA THR A 394 -12.33 -14.27 -56.49
C THR A 394 -13.84 -14.08 -56.56
N VAL A 395 -14.31 -12.95 -56.06
CA VAL A 395 -15.74 -12.62 -55.98
C VAL A 395 -15.98 -11.32 -56.73
N VAL A 396 -16.89 -11.36 -57.69
CA VAL A 396 -17.32 -10.21 -58.48
C VAL A 396 -18.70 -9.80 -57.99
N LEU A 397 -18.83 -8.59 -57.48
CA LEU A 397 -20.08 -8.04 -56.98
C LEU A 397 -20.61 -6.99 -57.95
N GLU A 398 -21.90 -6.98 -58.23
CA GLU A 398 -22.57 -5.76 -58.71
C GLU A 398 -23.28 -5.12 -57.54
N ILE A 399 -22.88 -3.88 -57.23
CA ILE A 399 -23.35 -3.16 -56.05
C ILE A 399 -23.87 -1.77 -56.44
N GLN A 400 -24.83 -1.25 -55.71
CA GLN A 400 -25.39 0.07 -55.94
C GLN A 400 -25.49 0.84 -54.63
N TYR A 401 -24.96 2.06 -54.58
CA TYR A 401 -25.04 2.89 -53.39
C TYR A 401 -26.47 3.42 -53.20
N ARG A 402 -27.16 2.95 -52.15
CA ARG A 402 -28.55 3.31 -51.85
C ARG A 402 -28.72 3.74 -50.39
N PRO A 403 -28.14 4.88 -49.99
CA PRO A 403 -28.15 5.33 -48.60
C PRO A 403 -29.57 5.61 -48.07
N GLU A 404 -30.49 6.10 -48.90
CA GLU A 404 -31.87 6.38 -48.45
C GLU A 404 -32.66 5.11 -48.15
N GLU A 405 -32.48 4.05 -48.95
CA GLU A 405 -33.11 2.75 -48.69
C GLU A 405 -32.49 2.07 -47.47
N TYR A 406 -31.16 2.12 -47.35
CA TYR A 406 -30.45 1.61 -46.18
C TYR A 406 -30.83 2.34 -44.89
N ASN A 407 -30.95 3.67 -44.92
CA ASN A 407 -31.35 4.45 -43.74
C ASN A 407 -32.81 4.19 -43.34
N ARG A 408 -33.73 4.02 -44.32
CA ARG A 408 -35.12 3.61 -44.04
C ARG A 408 -35.18 2.21 -43.42
N PHE A 409 -34.35 1.30 -43.91
CA PHE A 409 -34.19 -0.02 -43.32
C PHE A 409 -33.68 0.06 -41.87
N GLU A 410 -32.64 0.86 -41.59
CA GLU A 410 -32.16 1.06 -40.22
C GLU A 410 -33.22 1.67 -39.30
N ALA A 411 -33.96 2.69 -39.77
CA ALA A 411 -35.04 3.31 -39.01
C ALA A 411 -36.17 2.31 -38.69
N LYS A 412 -36.58 1.49 -39.66
CA LYS A 412 -37.61 0.45 -39.47
C LYS A 412 -37.18 -0.62 -38.47
N ILE A 413 -35.92 -1.06 -38.51
CA ILE A 413 -35.35 -1.99 -37.52
C ILE A 413 -35.30 -1.34 -36.13
N GLN A 414 -35.04 -0.04 -36.05
CA GLN A 414 -35.01 0.70 -34.80
C GLN A 414 -36.41 0.87 -34.19
N ASP A 415 -37.40 1.24 -35.00
CA ASP A 415 -38.82 1.33 -34.57
C ASP A 415 -39.36 -0.04 -34.12
N LEU A 416 -39.01 -1.12 -34.84
CA LEU A 416 -39.41 -2.48 -34.45
C LEU A 416 -38.76 -2.91 -33.13
N ARG A 417 -37.48 -2.55 -32.92
CA ARG A 417 -36.78 -2.77 -31.64
C ARG A 417 -37.44 -1.99 -30.49
N GLU A 418 -37.88 -0.76 -30.73
CA GLU A 418 -38.56 0.06 -29.72
C GLU A 418 -39.97 -0.47 -29.39
N GLN A 419 -40.72 -0.94 -30.39
CA GLN A 419 -42.02 -1.58 -30.17
C GLN A 419 -41.92 -2.91 -29.41
N MET A 420 -40.88 -3.70 -29.66
CA MET A 420 -40.62 -4.96 -28.93
C MET A 420 -40.13 -4.74 -27.49
N MET A 421 -39.63 -3.55 -27.15
CA MET A 421 -39.22 -3.21 -25.78
C MET A 421 -40.38 -2.80 -24.87
N ASN A 422 -41.53 -2.40 -25.43
CA ASN A 422 -42.69 -1.90 -24.67
C ASN A 422 -43.75 -2.95 -24.32
N THR A 423 -43.63 -4.21 -24.79
CA THR A 423 -44.58 -5.28 -24.50
C THR A 423 -43.90 -6.48 -23.81
N SER A 424 -43.73 -6.36 -22.49
CA SER A 424 -43.63 -7.44 -21.48
C SER A 424 -42.79 -8.72 -21.75
N THR A 425 -41.73 -8.87 -20.95
CA THR A 425 -41.23 -10.13 -20.34
C THR A 425 -40.85 -11.32 -21.25
N GLY A 426 -39.54 -11.51 -21.48
CA GLY A 426 -38.97 -12.82 -21.83
C GLY A 426 -37.98 -12.82 -23.01
N SER A 427 -36.68 -12.91 -22.69
CA SER A 427 -35.58 -13.48 -23.49
C SER A 427 -35.61 -13.37 -25.02
N LEU A 428 -34.93 -12.36 -25.58
CA LEU A 428 -33.90 -12.44 -26.64
C LEU A 428 -33.40 -11.02 -26.93
N ARG A 429 -32.51 -10.53 -26.07
CA ARG A 429 -31.85 -9.22 -26.24
C ARG A 429 -30.78 -9.36 -27.33
N THR A 430 -30.93 -8.68 -28.46
CA THR A 430 -29.74 -8.22 -29.21
C THR A 430 -29.11 -7.11 -28.38
N THR A 431 -28.19 -7.50 -27.51
CA THR A 431 -27.46 -6.63 -26.58
C THR A 431 -26.87 -5.45 -27.36
N GLN A 432 -27.35 -4.23 -27.06
CA GLN A 432 -26.62 -3.01 -27.42
C GLN A 432 -25.15 -3.21 -27.02
N LYS A 433 -24.21 -2.83 -27.90
CA LYS A 433 -22.77 -2.88 -27.60
C LYS A 433 -22.50 -2.06 -26.34
N ARG A 434 -22.51 -2.70 -25.17
CA ARG A 434 -22.23 -2.05 -23.88
C ARG A 434 -20.72 -1.83 -23.85
N THR A 435 -20.32 -0.61 -24.22
CA THR A 435 -18.94 -0.15 -24.06
C THR A 435 -18.77 0.37 -22.64
N LEU A 436 -17.73 -0.04 -21.94
CA LEU A 436 -17.45 0.45 -20.60
C LEU A 436 -15.95 0.32 -20.27
N PHE A 437 -15.49 1.10 -19.30
CA PHE A 437 -14.13 1.00 -18.79
C PHE A 437 -14.13 0.17 -17.51
N VAL A 438 -13.18 -0.76 -17.42
CA VAL A 438 -12.96 -1.56 -16.21
C VAL A 438 -11.53 -1.47 -15.75
N ARG A 439 -11.33 -1.58 -14.44
CA ARG A 439 -10.04 -1.87 -13.82
C ARG A 439 -9.94 -3.37 -13.58
N ALA A 440 -8.84 -3.98 -14.03
CA ALA A 440 -8.54 -5.37 -13.76
C ALA A 440 -8.08 -5.56 -12.31
N LEU A 441 -8.65 -6.53 -11.60
CA LEU A 441 -8.27 -6.87 -10.22
C LEU A 441 -7.50 -8.19 -10.13
N PHE A 442 -6.96 -8.67 -11.25
CA PHE A 442 -6.16 -9.88 -11.36
C PHE A 442 -5.27 -9.81 -12.60
N ASP A 443 -4.23 -10.66 -12.64
CA ASP A 443 -3.38 -10.81 -13.82
C ASP A 443 -3.97 -11.84 -14.79
N TYR A 444 -3.92 -11.55 -16.09
CA TYR A 444 -4.39 -12.45 -17.13
C TYR A 444 -3.33 -12.69 -18.19
N ASP A 445 -2.85 -13.93 -18.25
CA ASP A 445 -1.95 -14.45 -19.26
C ASP A 445 -2.74 -15.33 -20.25
N PRO A 446 -2.99 -14.86 -21.48
CA PRO A 446 -3.77 -15.60 -22.46
C PRO A 446 -3.09 -16.90 -22.92
N SER A 447 -1.77 -17.05 -22.75
CA SER A 447 -1.06 -18.28 -23.11
C SER A 447 -1.45 -19.47 -22.22
N LYS A 448 -2.00 -19.19 -21.03
CA LYS A 448 -2.46 -20.18 -20.06
C LYS A 448 -3.93 -20.57 -20.22
N ASP A 449 -4.68 -19.96 -21.13
CA ASP A 449 -6.11 -20.25 -21.36
C ASP A 449 -6.33 -20.96 -22.71
N SER A 450 -6.37 -22.30 -22.68
CA SER A 450 -6.58 -23.13 -23.87
C SER A 450 -7.98 -23.02 -24.48
N GLY A 451 -8.94 -22.36 -23.81
CA GLY A 451 -10.30 -22.15 -24.30
C GLY A 451 -10.51 -20.85 -25.09
N LEU A 452 -9.43 -20.12 -25.38
CA LEU A 452 -9.46 -18.80 -25.98
C LEU A 452 -9.93 -18.85 -27.46
N PRO A 453 -10.95 -18.08 -27.86
CA PRO A 453 -11.52 -18.17 -29.21
C PRO A 453 -10.67 -17.47 -30.29
N SER A 454 -9.86 -16.49 -29.94
CA SER A 454 -9.00 -15.74 -30.88
C SER A 454 -7.80 -15.09 -30.17
N LYS A 455 -7.24 -13.99 -30.68
CA LYS A 455 -6.11 -13.31 -30.04
C LYS A 455 -6.51 -12.75 -28.68
N GLY A 456 -5.90 -13.25 -27.63
CA GLY A 456 -6.11 -12.79 -26.25
C GLY A 456 -5.35 -11.49 -25.99
N LEU A 457 -5.93 -10.65 -25.14
CA LEU A 457 -5.28 -9.44 -24.63
C LEU A 457 -4.72 -9.73 -23.24
N GLU A 458 -3.41 -9.69 -23.09
CA GLU A 458 -2.72 -9.79 -21.80
C GLU A 458 -2.87 -8.50 -20.99
N PHE A 459 -3.06 -8.61 -19.68
CA PHE A 459 -3.12 -7.48 -18.75
C PHE A 459 -2.72 -7.88 -17.34
N HIS A 460 -2.38 -6.89 -16.53
CA HIS A 460 -2.00 -7.04 -15.13
C HIS A 460 -3.03 -6.42 -14.20
N TYR A 461 -2.96 -6.78 -12.92
CA TYR A 461 -3.70 -6.11 -11.85
C TYR A 461 -3.50 -4.59 -11.93
N GLY A 462 -4.61 -3.84 -11.88
CA GLY A 462 -4.63 -2.38 -11.90
C GLY A 462 -4.75 -1.78 -13.30
N ASP A 463 -4.51 -2.55 -14.37
CA ASP A 463 -4.67 -2.08 -15.75
C ASP A 463 -6.11 -1.62 -16.01
N ILE A 464 -6.23 -0.56 -16.80
CA ILE A 464 -7.51 -0.05 -17.27
C ILE A 464 -7.79 -0.62 -18.65
N LEU A 465 -8.97 -1.20 -18.81
CA LEU A 465 -9.40 -1.85 -20.04
C LEU A 465 -10.66 -1.16 -20.57
N HIS A 466 -10.63 -0.71 -21.81
CA HIS A 466 -11.81 -0.30 -22.54
C HIS A 466 -12.47 -1.54 -23.13
N VAL A 467 -13.53 -2.02 -22.48
CA VAL A 467 -14.36 -3.12 -22.99
C VAL A 467 -15.27 -2.56 -24.07
N THR A 468 -14.92 -2.84 -25.32
CA THR A 468 -15.68 -2.41 -26.51
C THR A 468 -16.91 -3.27 -26.79
N ASN A 469 -16.90 -4.52 -26.29
CA ASN A 469 -18.05 -5.41 -26.37
C ASN A 469 -18.11 -6.38 -25.19
N ALA A 470 -19.10 -6.19 -24.32
CA ALA A 470 -19.42 -7.05 -23.18
C ALA A 470 -20.63 -7.98 -23.43
N SER A 471 -21.05 -8.19 -24.69
CA SER A 471 -22.26 -8.95 -25.02
C SER A 471 -22.13 -10.46 -24.79
N ASP A 472 -20.92 -10.99 -24.91
CA ASP A 472 -20.65 -12.41 -24.75
C ASP A 472 -20.32 -12.71 -23.28
N ASP A 473 -20.96 -13.77 -22.81
CA ASP A 473 -21.00 -14.20 -21.43
C ASP A 473 -19.72 -14.89 -20.95
N GLU A 474 -18.84 -15.29 -21.85
CA GLU A 474 -17.56 -15.95 -21.58
C GLU A 474 -16.38 -15.07 -21.97
N TRP A 475 -16.51 -14.26 -23.04
CA TRP A 475 -15.40 -13.53 -23.65
C TRP A 475 -15.77 -12.10 -24.01
N TRP A 476 -15.03 -11.13 -23.50
CA TRP A 476 -15.22 -9.71 -23.84
C TRP A 476 -14.18 -9.25 -24.85
N GLN A 477 -14.54 -8.31 -25.72
CA GLN A 477 -13.60 -7.61 -26.59
C GLN A 477 -13.14 -6.33 -25.89
N ALA A 478 -11.84 -6.17 -25.73
CA ALA A 478 -11.27 -5.02 -25.04
C ALA A 478 -10.00 -4.51 -25.70
N LYS A 479 -9.60 -3.30 -25.27
CA LYS A 479 -8.29 -2.70 -25.49
C LYS A 479 -7.73 -2.25 -24.15
N ARG A 480 -6.41 -2.20 -24.02
CA ARG A 480 -5.75 -1.64 -22.84
C ARG A 480 -5.64 -0.13 -22.99
N VAL A 481 -5.91 0.60 -21.92
CA VAL A 481 -5.77 2.05 -21.86
C VAL A 481 -4.44 2.37 -21.18
N MET A 482 -3.58 3.11 -21.87
CA MET A 482 -2.28 3.54 -21.38
C MET A 482 -2.42 4.78 -20.49
N PRO A 483 -1.41 5.13 -19.66
CA PRO A 483 -1.50 6.28 -18.75
C PRO A 483 -1.72 7.65 -19.42
N ASP A 484 -1.33 7.79 -20.69
CA ASP A 484 -1.57 8.98 -21.53
C ASP A 484 -2.98 9.01 -22.13
N GLY A 485 -3.77 7.96 -21.94
CA GLY A 485 -5.12 7.79 -22.47
C GLY A 485 -5.17 7.12 -23.84
N GLU A 486 -4.03 6.73 -24.43
CA GLU A 486 -4.02 5.99 -25.69
C GLU A 486 -4.52 4.56 -25.50
N GLU A 487 -5.24 4.03 -26.50
CA GLU A 487 -5.73 2.65 -26.48
C GLU A 487 -4.81 1.76 -27.32
N ASP A 488 -4.22 0.75 -26.67
CA ASP A 488 -3.32 -0.21 -27.29
C ASP A 488 -3.87 -1.64 -27.19
N GLY A 489 -3.51 -2.48 -28.17
CA GLY A 489 -3.77 -3.92 -28.15
C GLY A 489 -5.24 -4.30 -28.10
N MET A 490 -5.91 -4.42 -29.25
CA MET A 490 -7.24 -5.02 -29.31
C MET A 490 -7.16 -6.55 -29.17
N GLY A 491 -7.98 -7.13 -28.30
CA GLY A 491 -8.06 -8.58 -28.13
C GLY A 491 -9.21 -9.04 -27.26
N ILE A 492 -9.23 -10.34 -26.98
CA ILE A 492 -10.23 -10.99 -26.14
C ILE A 492 -9.73 -11.13 -24.70
N ILE A 493 -10.59 -10.79 -23.74
CA ILE A 493 -10.38 -10.99 -22.31
C ILE A 493 -11.50 -11.87 -21.74
N PRO A 494 -11.29 -12.62 -20.65
CA PRO A 494 -12.36 -13.39 -20.03
C PRO A 494 -13.44 -12.46 -19.48
N SER A 495 -14.71 -12.79 -19.67
CA SER A 495 -15.82 -12.00 -19.12
C SER A 495 -15.78 -12.02 -17.59
N LYS A 496 -16.37 -11.00 -16.94
CA LYS A 496 -16.55 -11.01 -15.47
C LYS A 496 -17.22 -12.29 -14.98
N ARG A 497 -18.27 -12.74 -15.68
CA ARG A 497 -19.03 -13.94 -15.31
C ARG A 497 -18.17 -15.20 -15.37
N ARG A 498 -17.30 -15.31 -16.37
CA ARG A 498 -16.34 -16.43 -16.52
C ARG A 498 -15.32 -16.44 -15.38
N VAL A 499 -14.73 -15.28 -15.07
CA VAL A 499 -13.76 -15.13 -13.97
C VAL A 499 -14.42 -15.46 -12.62
N ASP A 500 -15.58 -14.87 -12.33
CA ASP A 500 -16.30 -15.09 -11.07
C ASP A 500 -16.68 -16.57 -10.89
N ARG A 501 -17.14 -17.24 -11.95
CA ARG A 501 -17.46 -18.67 -11.91
C ARG A 501 -16.23 -19.52 -11.64
N LYS A 502 -15.11 -19.22 -12.30
CA LYS A 502 -13.83 -19.93 -12.13
C LYS A 502 -13.27 -19.76 -10.72
N GLU A 503 -13.25 -18.54 -10.19
CA GLU A 503 -12.77 -18.27 -8.83
C GLU A 503 -13.69 -18.85 -7.75
N ARG A 504 -15.02 -18.78 -7.91
CA ARG A 504 -15.95 -19.48 -6.99
C ARG A 504 -15.71 -20.98 -6.96
N ALA A 505 -15.47 -21.60 -8.11
CA ALA A 505 -15.16 -23.02 -8.18
C ALA A 505 -13.82 -23.33 -7.48
N ARG A 506 -12.80 -22.49 -7.68
CA ARG A 506 -11.51 -22.61 -7.01
C ARG A 506 -11.64 -22.52 -5.48
N LEU A 507 -12.34 -21.50 -4.98
CA LEU A 507 -12.57 -21.31 -3.55
C LEU A 507 -13.38 -22.46 -2.92
N LYS A 508 -14.36 -23.02 -3.64
CA LYS A 508 -15.10 -24.22 -3.19
C LYS A 508 -14.21 -25.46 -3.08
N ASN A 509 -13.29 -25.65 -4.03
CA ASN A 509 -12.38 -26.79 -4.02
C ASN A 509 -11.29 -26.70 -2.92
N VAL A 510 -10.90 -25.49 -2.52
CA VAL A 510 -9.87 -25.26 -1.47
C VAL A 510 -10.41 -25.49 -0.06
N LYS A 511 -11.74 -25.46 0.16
CA LYS A 511 -12.36 -25.59 1.50
C LYS A 511 -12.40 -27.01 2.08
N PHE A 512 -11.83 -28.03 1.42
CA PHE A 512 -11.86 -29.43 1.88
C PHE A 512 -10.62 -29.90 2.67
N THR A 513 -9.73 -29.00 3.11
CA THR A 513 -8.52 -29.40 3.85
C THR A 513 -8.18 -28.40 4.94
N GLY A 514 -8.79 -28.54 6.13
CA GLY A 514 -8.44 -27.69 7.27
C GLY A 514 -9.44 -27.59 8.41
N ARG A 515 -9.96 -28.72 8.89
CA ARG A 515 -10.60 -28.80 10.22
C ARG A 515 -10.51 -30.22 10.78
N THR A 516 -9.46 -30.48 11.55
CA THR A 516 -9.52 -31.47 12.64
C THR A 516 -8.78 -30.92 13.86
N THR A 517 -9.47 -31.01 14.97
CA THR A 517 -9.18 -30.50 16.31
C THR A 517 -8.12 -31.33 17.04
N SER A 518 -7.40 -30.67 17.94
CA SER A 518 -6.52 -31.20 18.98
C SER A 518 -7.22 -32.14 19.98
N ASN A 519 -6.57 -33.25 20.38
CA ASN A 519 -6.37 -33.67 21.79
C ASN A 519 -5.51 -34.96 21.96
N VAL A 520 -4.33 -34.79 22.56
CA VAL A 520 -3.66 -35.46 23.70
C VAL A 520 -3.75 -36.99 23.97
N ASP A 521 -2.55 -37.60 24.06
CA ASP A 521 -2.01 -38.76 24.81
C ASP A 521 -2.60 -40.20 24.75
N LYS A 522 -1.78 -41.16 24.26
CA LYS A 522 -1.12 -42.22 25.07
C LYS A 522 -0.21 -43.18 24.25
N GLN A 523 1.05 -43.26 24.69
CA GLN A 523 1.95 -44.42 24.81
C GLN A 523 1.55 -45.79 24.17
N GLN A 524 2.39 -46.33 23.26
CA GLN A 524 3.29 -47.50 23.45
C GLN A 524 3.64 -48.28 22.14
N SER A 525 4.94 -48.55 22.01
CA SER A 525 5.63 -49.75 21.46
C SER A 525 5.57 -50.19 19.99
N LEU A 526 6.78 -50.14 19.38
CA LEU A 526 7.54 -51.20 18.69
C LEU A 526 7.24 -51.68 17.23
N SER A 527 8.36 -51.74 16.50
CA SER A 527 8.79 -52.57 15.35
C SER A 527 8.26 -52.36 13.92
N ALA A 528 9.14 -51.75 13.12
CA ALA A 528 9.86 -52.29 11.95
C ALA A 528 9.12 -52.86 10.70
N ASN A 529 9.56 -52.31 9.56
CA ASN A 529 9.55 -52.79 8.17
C ASN A 529 8.19 -53.11 7.52
N ASP A 530 7.86 -52.43 6.42
CA ASP A 530 8.25 -52.92 5.09
C ASP A 530 7.92 -51.95 3.94
N LYS A 531 8.60 -52.20 2.83
CA LYS A 531 8.65 -51.39 1.60
C LYS A 531 7.38 -51.46 0.74
N LYS A 532 7.33 -50.49 -0.19
CA LYS A 532 6.70 -50.47 -1.53
C LYS A 532 5.27 -49.92 -1.66
N LYS A 533 5.22 -48.79 -2.36
CA LYS A 533 4.41 -48.49 -3.57
C LYS A 533 3.05 -49.18 -3.63
N LYS A 534 1.95 -48.39 -3.68
CA LYS A 534 0.95 -48.47 -4.78
C LYS A 534 0.16 -47.17 -4.91
N ASN A 535 0.01 -46.75 -6.17
CA ASN A 535 -1.12 -45.97 -6.69
C ASN A 535 -2.45 -46.50 -6.15
N PHE A 536 -3.39 -45.61 -5.84
CA PHE A 536 -4.81 -45.95 -5.83
C PHE A 536 -5.63 -44.91 -6.58
N SER A 537 -6.15 -45.36 -7.73
CA SER A 537 -7.34 -44.84 -8.37
C SER A 537 -8.57 -45.53 -7.77
N PHE A 538 -9.59 -44.71 -7.53
CA PHE A 538 -11.02 -44.95 -7.35
C PHE A 538 -11.57 -46.37 -7.54
N SER A 539 -12.47 -46.79 -6.62
CA SER A 539 -13.88 -47.13 -6.93
C SER A 539 -14.55 -48.02 -5.86
N LYS A 540 -15.83 -47.69 -5.57
CA LYS A 540 -16.91 -48.49 -4.91
C LYS A 540 -16.82 -48.63 -3.38
N ARG A 541 -17.72 -47.94 -2.66
CA ARG A 541 -19.11 -48.33 -2.31
C ARG A 541 -19.16 -49.55 -1.36
N PHE A 542 -19.56 -49.23 -0.13
CA PHE A 542 -19.90 -50.08 1.00
C PHE A 542 -21.04 -51.06 0.71
N PRO A 543 -21.00 -52.28 1.29
CA PRO A 543 -22.18 -53.12 1.47
C PRO A 543 -22.59 -53.25 2.96
N PHE A 544 -23.89 -53.54 3.13
CA PHE A 544 -24.56 -54.19 4.28
C PHE A 544 -24.96 -53.28 5.48
N MET A 545 -26.15 -53.39 6.11
CA MET A 545 -27.24 -54.37 5.98
C MET A 545 -28.53 -53.91 6.71
N LYS A 546 -29.70 -54.37 6.20
CA LYS A 546 -31.04 -54.59 6.81
C LYS A 546 -31.89 -53.35 7.17
N SER A 547 -33.21 -53.31 6.95
CA SER A 547 -34.26 -54.32 6.61
C SER A 547 -35.43 -53.59 5.91
N LYS A 548 -35.93 -54.03 4.75
CA LYS A 548 -37.01 -55.01 4.48
C LYS A 548 -38.44 -54.41 4.45
N ASP A 549 -39.00 -54.45 3.23
CA ASP A 549 -40.41 -54.49 2.78
C ASP A 549 -41.32 -53.26 3.08
N GLN A 550 -42.21 -52.76 2.21
CA GLN A 550 -42.76 -53.25 0.95
C GLN A 550 -43.55 -52.12 0.24
N SER A 551 -43.62 -52.20 -1.10
CA SER A 551 -44.65 -51.69 -2.03
C SER A 551 -44.86 -50.18 -2.23
N GLY A 552 -44.95 -49.77 -3.51
CA GLY A 552 -45.52 -48.48 -3.90
C GLY A 552 -44.76 -47.81 -5.05
N SER A 553 -45.11 -48.18 -6.27
CA SER A 553 -44.74 -47.54 -7.55
C SER A 553 -45.10 -46.06 -7.62
N GLU A 554 -44.26 -45.24 -8.26
CA GLU A 554 -44.58 -44.42 -9.45
C GLU A 554 -43.46 -43.41 -9.74
N ASP A 555 -42.94 -43.47 -10.97
CA ASP A 555 -42.20 -42.38 -11.62
C ASP A 555 -43.13 -41.15 -11.77
N ILE A 556 -42.62 -39.93 -11.58
CA ILE A 556 -42.95 -38.74 -12.38
C ILE A 556 -41.89 -37.63 -12.16
N SER A 557 -41.59 -37.00 -13.28
CA SER A 557 -40.73 -35.88 -13.59
C SER A 557 -41.02 -34.55 -12.87
N ALA A 558 -39.95 -33.80 -12.66
CA ALA A 558 -39.74 -32.36 -12.90
C ALA A 558 -40.77 -31.31 -12.43
N ASP A 559 -40.17 -30.28 -11.82
CA ASP A 559 -40.56 -28.86 -11.79
C ASP A 559 -41.38 -28.42 -10.57
N GLU A 560 -40.71 -27.75 -9.62
CA GLU A 560 -41.31 -26.59 -8.93
C GLU A 560 -40.24 -25.54 -8.63
N ARG A 561 -40.63 -24.30 -8.97
CA ARG A 561 -39.88 -23.07 -8.88
C ARG A 561 -39.98 -22.45 -7.48
N MET A 562 -38.91 -21.74 -7.13
CA MET A 562 -38.82 -20.59 -6.23
C MET A 562 -39.42 -20.66 -4.82
N GLY A 563 -38.51 -20.56 -3.84
CA GLY A 563 -38.76 -19.89 -2.58
C GLY A 563 -37.54 -19.05 -2.23
N GLU A 564 -37.56 -17.77 -2.61
CA GLU A 564 -36.71 -16.74 -2.01
C GLU A 564 -36.98 -16.71 -0.51
N ASN A 565 -35.96 -16.95 0.30
CA ASN A 565 -35.98 -16.62 1.71
C ASN A 565 -34.67 -15.90 2.03
N GLU A 566 -34.71 -14.58 1.87
CA GLU A 566 -33.74 -13.65 2.45
C GLU A 566 -33.83 -13.73 3.98
N SER A 567 -32.89 -14.43 4.61
CA SER A 567 -32.48 -14.17 6.01
C SER A 567 -31.32 -15.06 6.43
N ASN A 568 -30.10 -14.66 6.05
CA ASN A 568 -28.93 -14.60 6.94
C ASN A 568 -27.67 -14.21 6.16
N GLY A 569 -27.26 -12.94 6.30
CA GLY A 569 -26.03 -12.39 5.75
C GLY A 569 -24.77 -12.99 6.37
N ARG A 570 -24.31 -14.11 5.81
CA ARG A 570 -22.87 -14.41 5.73
C ARG A 570 -22.42 -13.97 4.35
N GLY A 571 -21.78 -12.80 4.27
CA GLY A 571 -21.30 -12.23 3.01
C GLY A 571 -20.48 -13.25 2.22
N GLU A 572 -20.83 -13.44 0.95
CA GLU A 572 -19.98 -14.17 0.01
C GLU A 572 -18.60 -13.50 -0.02
N GLU A 573 -17.53 -14.30 -0.02
CA GLU A 573 -16.15 -13.78 -0.14
C GLU A 573 -16.03 -12.94 -1.42
N PRO A 574 -15.48 -11.72 -1.34
CA PRO A 574 -15.32 -10.86 -2.52
C PRO A 574 -14.38 -11.53 -3.52
N ILE A 575 -14.80 -11.53 -4.79
CA ILE A 575 -14.02 -12.10 -5.89
C ILE A 575 -13.36 -10.95 -6.64
N LEU A 576 -12.03 -11.03 -6.76
CA LEU A 576 -11.27 -10.10 -7.57
C LEU A 576 -11.43 -10.47 -9.05
N SER A 577 -12.25 -9.69 -9.76
CA SER A 577 -12.42 -9.81 -11.22
C SER A 577 -12.24 -8.46 -11.90
N TYR A 578 -13.32 -7.75 -12.13
CA TYR A 578 -13.30 -6.42 -12.75
C TYR A 578 -14.13 -5.44 -11.94
N GLU A 579 -13.69 -4.19 -11.93
CA GLU A 579 -14.41 -3.08 -11.34
C GLU A 579 -14.71 -2.04 -12.43
N ALA A 580 -15.98 -1.61 -12.58
CA ALA A 580 -16.30 -0.52 -13.50
C ALA A 580 -15.68 0.78 -12.99
N VAL A 581 -15.10 1.55 -13.90
CA VAL A 581 -14.44 2.81 -13.58
C VAL A 581 -14.87 3.94 -14.51
N VAL A 582 -14.77 5.16 -14.00
CA VAL A 582 -14.99 6.41 -14.74
C VAL A 582 -13.83 7.37 -14.49
N GLN A 583 -13.58 8.25 -15.46
CA GLN A 583 -12.57 9.29 -15.28
C GLN A 583 -13.09 10.41 -14.38
N GLN A 584 -12.23 10.90 -13.50
CA GLN A 584 -12.47 12.05 -12.65
C GLN A 584 -11.23 12.94 -12.60
N GLU A 585 -11.44 14.24 -12.78
CA GLU A 585 -10.40 15.26 -12.61
C GLU A 585 -10.26 15.62 -11.12
N LEU A 586 -9.01 15.68 -10.63
CA LEU A 586 -8.66 16.02 -9.27
C LEU A 586 -8.04 17.42 -9.20
N LYS A 587 -8.30 18.09 -8.07
CA LYS A 587 -7.74 19.43 -7.75
C LYS A 587 -6.71 19.39 -6.63
N TYR A 588 -6.22 18.21 -6.28
CA TYR A 588 -5.27 17.98 -5.19
C TYR A 588 -4.31 16.86 -5.59
N THR A 589 -3.13 16.83 -4.96
CA THR A 589 -2.17 15.74 -5.16
C THR A 589 -2.56 14.54 -4.31
N ARG A 590 -2.68 13.37 -4.93
CA ARG A 590 -3.22 12.17 -4.27
C ARG A 590 -2.36 11.71 -3.08
N PRO A 591 -2.97 11.35 -1.93
CA PRO A 591 -2.25 10.67 -0.85
C PRO A 591 -1.68 9.33 -1.32
N VAL A 592 -0.62 8.84 -0.68
CA VAL A 592 0.02 7.56 -0.99
C VAL A 592 -0.01 6.66 0.24
N ILE A 593 -0.51 5.44 0.07
CA ILE A 593 -0.52 4.39 1.10
C ILE A 593 0.24 3.20 0.56
N ILE A 594 1.29 2.78 1.25
CA ILE A 594 2.09 1.59 0.89
C ILE A 594 1.92 0.55 2.00
N LEU A 595 1.44 -0.64 1.63
CA LEU A 595 1.27 -1.78 2.52
C LEU A 595 2.16 -2.95 2.09
N GLY A 596 2.52 -3.81 3.04
CA GLY A 596 3.36 -4.99 2.79
C GLY A 596 4.81 -4.82 3.29
N PRO A 597 5.71 -5.75 2.93
CA PRO A 597 7.13 -5.67 3.27
C PRO A 597 7.77 -4.39 2.74
N LEU A 598 8.84 -3.92 3.38
CA LEU A 598 9.63 -2.73 2.98
C LEU A 598 8.88 -1.39 3.02
N LYS A 599 7.59 -1.34 3.41
CA LYS A 599 6.80 -0.08 3.41
C LYS A 599 7.50 1.07 4.15
N ASP A 600 8.11 0.80 5.30
CA ASP A 600 8.68 1.83 6.17
C ASP A 600 9.89 2.48 5.50
N ARG A 601 10.80 1.64 5.00
CA ARG A 601 11.98 2.07 4.24
C ARG A 601 11.57 2.89 3.02
N ILE A 602 10.59 2.42 2.25
CA ILE A 602 10.15 3.12 1.04
C ILE A 602 9.50 4.46 1.38
N ASN A 603 8.68 4.53 2.43
CA ASN A 603 8.08 5.77 2.89
C ASN A 603 9.16 6.80 3.27
N ASP A 604 10.19 6.37 4.00
CA ASP A 604 11.31 7.21 4.41
C ASP A 604 12.15 7.69 3.21
N ASP A 605 12.48 6.78 2.30
CA ASP A 605 13.24 7.07 1.09
C ASP A 605 12.47 8.08 0.20
N LEU A 606 11.15 7.92 0.01
CA LEU A 606 10.34 8.88 -0.75
C LEU A 606 10.34 10.29 -0.17
N ILE A 607 10.18 10.41 1.16
CA ILE A 607 10.13 11.71 1.85
C ILE A 607 11.50 12.38 1.85
N SER A 608 12.58 11.61 2.03
CA SER A 608 13.94 12.13 2.13
C SER A 608 14.54 12.47 0.76
N GLU A 609 14.34 11.62 -0.26
CA GLU A 609 14.85 11.82 -1.62
C GLU A 609 14.06 12.92 -2.37
N PHE A 610 12.76 13.06 -2.09
CA PHE A 610 11.87 13.98 -2.82
C PHE A 610 10.99 14.85 -1.89
N PRO A 611 11.60 15.67 -1.00
CA PRO A 611 10.87 16.47 -0.01
C PRO A 611 9.92 17.51 -0.61
N ASP A 612 10.12 17.90 -1.87
CA ASP A 612 9.26 18.83 -2.59
C ASP A 612 8.00 18.15 -3.14
N LYS A 613 8.02 16.83 -3.34
CA LYS A 613 6.90 16.05 -3.89
C LYS A 613 6.14 15.27 -2.83
N PHE A 614 6.79 14.87 -1.75
CA PHE A 614 6.19 14.06 -0.69
C PHE A 614 6.22 14.78 0.65
N GLY A 615 5.21 14.51 1.47
CA GLY A 615 5.12 15.06 2.83
C GLY A 615 4.38 14.10 3.75
N SER A 616 4.56 14.29 5.05
CA SER A 616 3.74 13.65 6.08
C SER A 616 2.77 14.68 6.64
N CYS A 617 1.54 14.27 6.91
CA CYS A 617 0.59 15.10 7.66
C CYS A 617 0.87 15.04 9.17
N VAL A 618 0.43 16.06 9.89
CA VAL A 618 0.51 16.12 11.36
C VAL A 618 -0.73 15.43 11.96
N PRO A 619 -0.56 14.37 12.77
CA PRO A 619 -1.67 13.70 13.42
C PRO A 619 -2.13 14.44 14.69
N HIS A 620 -3.22 13.97 15.27
CA HIS A 620 -3.79 14.50 16.51
C HIS A 620 -3.50 13.57 17.68
N THR A 621 -3.37 14.12 18.87
CA THR A 621 -3.34 13.34 20.11
C THR A 621 -4.02 14.05 21.28
N THR A 622 -4.63 13.30 22.19
CA THR A 622 -5.12 13.84 23.49
C THR A 622 -4.04 13.83 24.57
N ARG A 623 -2.85 13.30 24.28
CA ARG A 623 -1.74 13.32 25.23
C ARG A 623 -1.27 14.76 25.41
N SER A 624 -0.96 15.15 26.64
CA SER A 624 -0.31 16.44 26.89
C SER A 624 1.02 16.56 26.14
N ARG A 625 1.25 17.72 25.53
CA ARG A 625 2.50 18.09 24.86
C ARG A 625 3.69 17.99 25.83
N ARG A 626 4.82 17.45 25.37
CA ARG A 626 6.11 17.47 26.10
C ARG A 626 6.89 18.74 25.78
N ASP A 627 7.85 19.08 26.63
CA ASP A 627 8.60 20.35 26.52
C ASP A 627 9.37 20.52 25.20
N TYR A 628 9.81 19.41 24.59
CA TYR A 628 10.53 19.41 23.30
C TYR A 628 9.62 19.27 22.07
N GLU A 629 8.31 19.08 22.27
CA GLU A 629 7.34 18.94 21.19
C GLU A 629 6.66 20.28 20.89
N GLU A 630 6.42 20.55 19.62
CA GLU A 630 5.70 21.74 19.16
C GLU A 630 4.31 21.35 18.64
N ASP A 631 3.31 22.13 19.06
CA ASP A 631 1.96 21.96 18.54
C ASP A 631 1.90 22.28 17.05
N SER A 632 1.08 21.54 16.32
CA SER A 632 0.91 21.64 14.87
C SER A 632 2.17 21.33 14.04
N ARG A 633 3.25 20.84 14.68
CA ARG A 633 4.43 20.27 14.03
C ARG A 633 4.58 18.79 14.34
N ASP A 634 4.61 18.47 15.63
CA ASP A 634 4.69 17.11 16.12
C ASP A 634 3.28 16.51 16.20
N TYR A 635 2.37 17.13 16.96
CA TYR A 635 0.97 16.74 16.95
C TYR A 635 0.08 17.98 16.98
N HIS A 636 -1.16 17.82 16.55
CA HIS A 636 -2.25 18.65 17.03
C HIS A 636 -2.65 18.12 18.42
N PHE A 637 -2.25 18.84 19.47
CA PHE A 637 -2.55 18.47 20.84
C PHE A 637 -3.98 18.89 21.17
N VAL A 638 -4.88 17.90 21.28
CA VAL A 638 -6.31 18.10 21.51
C VAL A 638 -6.59 18.16 23.01
N GLU A 639 -7.16 19.27 23.46
CA GLU A 639 -7.44 19.49 24.89
C GLU A 639 -8.56 18.60 25.44
N SER A 640 -9.61 18.33 24.65
CA SER A 640 -10.74 17.49 25.06
C SER A 640 -10.73 16.15 24.35
N ARG A 641 -10.51 15.09 25.14
CA ARG A 641 -10.65 13.71 24.69
C ARG A 641 -12.06 13.45 24.15
N GLU A 642 -13.09 13.96 24.82
CA GLU A 642 -14.49 13.80 24.44
C GLU A 642 -14.81 14.48 23.09
N GLN A 643 -14.13 15.59 22.77
CA GLN A 643 -14.23 16.20 21.44
C GLN A 643 -13.57 15.30 20.39
N MET A 644 -12.36 14.80 20.62
CA MET A 644 -11.70 13.89 19.68
C MET A 644 -12.49 12.60 19.46
N GLU A 645 -13.11 12.02 20.50
CA GLU A 645 -13.99 10.86 20.38
C GLU A 645 -15.22 11.16 19.51
N ARG A 646 -15.85 12.34 19.69
CA ARG A 646 -16.95 12.79 18.84
C ARG A 646 -16.51 12.98 17.39
N ASP A 647 -15.32 13.53 17.15
CA ASP A 647 -14.79 13.74 15.80
C ASP A 647 -14.46 12.40 15.11
N ILE A 648 -13.97 11.42 15.87
CA ILE A 648 -13.78 10.04 15.39
C ILE A 648 -15.12 9.40 15.00
N GLN A 649 -16.16 9.57 15.83
CA GLN A 649 -17.51 9.07 15.55
C GLN A 649 -18.14 9.76 14.34
N ASN A 650 -17.86 11.05 14.14
CA ASN A 650 -18.33 11.84 13.00
C ASN A 650 -17.50 11.62 11.72
N HIS A 651 -16.67 10.57 11.68
CA HIS A 651 -15.85 10.19 10.52
C HIS A 651 -14.85 11.27 10.06
N LEU A 652 -14.38 12.13 10.95
CA LEU A 652 -13.36 13.15 10.64
C LEU A 652 -11.93 12.58 10.66
N PHE A 653 -11.76 11.32 11.08
CA PHE A 653 -10.49 10.61 11.15
C PHE A 653 -10.42 9.42 10.19
N ILE A 654 -9.33 9.34 9.43
CA ILE A 654 -9.06 8.21 8.53
C ILE A 654 -8.57 6.98 9.29
N GLU A 655 -7.91 7.20 10.42
CA GLU A 655 -7.48 6.18 11.36
C GLU A 655 -7.33 6.82 12.75
N ALA A 656 -7.73 6.09 13.78
CA ALA A 656 -7.51 6.50 15.16
C ALA A 656 -7.38 5.27 16.06
N GLY A 657 -6.59 5.39 17.12
CA GLY A 657 -6.35 4.34 18.10
C GLY A 657 -6.09 4.94 19.49
N GLN A 658 -6.22 4.10 20.52
CA GLN A 658 -5.90 4.46 21.89
C GLN A 658 -4.58 3.80 22.29
N TYR A 659 -3.69 4.56 22.90
CA TYR A 659 -2.43 4.07 23.46
C TYR A 659 -2.11 4.81 24.76
N ASN A 660 -1.77 4.07 25.82
CA ASN A 660 -1.53 4.62 27.16
C ASN A 660 -2.60 5.64 27.58
N ASP A 661 -3.87 5.26 27.43
CA ASP A 661 -5.05 6.08 27.73
C ASP A 661 -5.16 7.42 27.01
N ASN A 662 -4.36 7.62 25.97
CA ASN A 662 -4.45 8.76 25.07
C ASN A 662 -4.90 8.32 23.70
N LEU A 663 -5.71 9.15 23.04
CA LEU A 663 -6.11 8.93 21.66
C LEU A 663 -5.05 9.51 20.73
N TYR A 664 -4.87 8.83 19.60
CA TYR A 664 -4.03 9.25 18.50
C TYR A 664 -4.81 9.02 17.21
N GLY A 665 -4.68 9.92 16.24
CA GLY A 665 -5.34 9.70 14.96
C GLY A 665 -4.91 10.67 13.88
N THR A 666 -5.10 10.25 12.64
CA THR A 666 -4.87 11.08 11.46
C THR A 666 -6.21 11.59 10.94
N SER A 667 -6.39 12.91 10.96
CA SER A 667 -7.63 13.54 10.51
C SER A 667 -7.68 13.62 8.97
N VAL A 668 -8.87 13.62 8.40
CA VAL A 668 -9.07 13.88 6.96
C VAL A 668 -8.51 15.26 6.58
N ALA A 669 -8.68 16.26 7.45
CA ALA A 669 -8.20 17.62 7.23
C ALA A 669 -6.67 17.69 7.12
N SER A 670 -5.94 17.00 8.00
CA SER A 670 -4.48 16.95 7.98
C SER A 670 -3.94 16.34 6.68
N VAL A 671 -4.61 15.31 6.14
CA VAL A 671 -4.25 14.71 4.85
C VAL A 671 -4.50 15.70 3.71
N LYS A 672 -5.68 16.34 3.73
CA LYS A 672 -6.10 17.30 2.71
C LYS A 672 -5.17 18.50 2.63
N GLU A 673 -4.71 19.02 3.77
CA GLU A 673 -3.76 20.14 3.83
C GLU A 673 -2.46 19.85 3.06
N VAL A 674 -1.89 18.64 3.20
CA VAL A 674 -0.67 18.25 2.48
C VAL A 674 -0.95 18.09 0.98
N ALA A 675 -2.08 17.46 0.64
CA ALA A 675 -2.51 17.23 -0.74
C ALA A 675 -2.75 18.54 -1.51
N GLU A 676 -3.37 19.53 -0.87
CA GLU A 676 -3.66 20.85 -1.44
C GLU A 676 -2.40 21.73 -1.58
N LYS A 677 -1.35 21.46 -0.81
CA LYS A 677 -0.01 22.05 -0.99
C LYS A 677 0.76 21.46 -2.18
N GLY A 678 0.13 20.59 -2.97
CA GLY A 678 0.72 19.98 -4.16
C GLY A 678 1.63 18.78 -3.87
N LYS A 679 1.64 18.25 -2.64
CA LYS A 679 2.49 17.11 -2.25
C LYS A 679 1.68 15.84 -2.05
N HIS A 680 2.26 14.70 -2.40
CA HIS A 680 1.75 13.39 -2.01
C HIS A 680 1.89 13.23 -0.49
N CYS A 681 0.76 13.13 0.19
CA CYS A 681 0.75 12.80 1.61
C CYS A 681 1.05 11.30 1.80
N ILE A 682 2.24 10.97 2.31
CA ILE A 682 2.63 9.61 2.67
C ILE A 682 1.96 9.24 3.99
N LEU A 683 1.18 8.17 3.99
CA LEU A 683 0.37 7.73 5.13
C LEU A 683 0.81 6.35 5.60
N ASP A 684 1.25 6.29 6.86
CA ASP A 684 1.49 5.04 7.56
C ASP A 684 0.25 4.63 8.36
N VAL A 685 -0.68 3.97 7.67
CA VAL A 685 -2.01 3.61 8.17
C VAL A 685 -2.39 2.21 7.71
N SER A 686 -3.41 1.60 8.32
CA SER A 686 -3.96 0.32 7.86
C SER A 686 -4.77 0.45 6.56
N GLY A 687 -5.06 -0.69 5.91
CA GLY A 687 -5.91 -0.73 4.71
C GLY A 687 -7.31 -0.14 4.89
N ASN A 688 -7.82 -0.06 6.13
CA ASN A 688 -9.11 0.57 6.42
C ASN A 688 -9.13 2.07 6.09
N ALA A 689 -7.98 2.75 6.19
CA ALA A 689 -7.87 4.15 5.87
C ALA A 689 -8.12 4.43 4.38
N ILE A 690 -7.85 3.47 3.48
CA ILE A 690 -8.14 3.59 2.05
C ILE A 690 -9.64 3.85 1.84
N LYS A 691 -10.50 3.08 2.50
CA LYS A 691 -11.96 3.21 2.41
C LYS A 691 -12.43 4.55 2.98
N ARG A 692 -11.89 4.96 4.14
CA ARG A 692 -12.27 6.23 4.78
C ARG A 692 -11.87 7.45 3.94
N LEU A 693 -10.70 7.41 3.30
CA LEU A 693 -10.27 8.45 2.37
C LEU A 693 -11.20 8.55 1.17
N GLN A 694 -11.56 7.42 0.55
CA GLN A 694 -12.50 7.41 -0.60
C GLN A 694 -13.86 8.00 -0.24
N VAL A 695 -14.41 7.66 0.94
CA VAL A 695 -15.66 8.27 1.45
C VAL A 695 -15.53 9.78 1.65
N ALA A 696 -14.35 10.25 2.06
CA ALA A 696 -14.03 11.66 2.20
C ALA A 696 -13.71 12.38 0.86
N GLY A 697 -13.81 11.70 -0.29
CA GLY A 697 -13.48 12.25 -1.61
C GLY A 697 -11.97 12.41 -1.87
N LEU A 698 -11.13 11.78 -1.04
CA LEU A 698 -9.68 11.70 -1.22
C LEU A 698 -9.33 10.31 -1.78
N TYR A 699 -8.83 10.24 -3.02
CA TYR A 699 -8.53 8.97 -3.67
C TYR A 699 -7.02 8.67 -3.59
N PRO A 700 -6.58 7.80 -2.65
CA PRO A 700 -5.17 7.52 -2.50
C PRO A 700 -4.62 6.69 -3.68
N VAL A 701 -3.31 6.79 -3.91
CA VAL A 701 -2.53 5.76 -4.61
C VAL A 701 -2.20 4.69 -3.57
N ALA A 702 -2.96 3.61 -3.57
CA ALA A 702 -2.81 2.50 -2.61
C ALA A 702 -2.00 1.37 -3.25
N ILE A 703 -0.83 1.06 -2.71
CA ILE A 703 0.10 0.07 -3.27
C ILE A 703 0.29 -1.07 -2.27
N LEU A 704 0.09 -2.30 -2.73
CA LEU A 704 0.48 -3.50 -1.99
C LEU A 704 1.81 -4.02 -2.53
N ILE A 705 2.81 -4.14 -1.67
CA ILE A 705 4.05 -4.85 -1.98
C ILE A 705 3.80 -6.33 -1.67
N LYS A 706 3.72 -7.16 -2.72
CA LYS A 706 3.39 -8.58 -2.62
C LYS A 706 4.65 -9.43 -2.82
N PRO A 707 5.20 -10.05 -1.76
CA PRO A 707 6.33 -10.95 -1.88
C PRO A 707 5.95 -12.21 -2.68
N LYS A 708 6.92 -12.79 -3.41
CA LYS A 708 6.69 -14.02 -4.21
C LYS A 708 6.60 -15.27 -3.32
N SER A 709 7.37 -15.30 -2.24
CA SER A 709 7.46 -16.41 -1.29
C SER A 709 8.00 -15.90 0.05
N VAL A 710 8.04 -16.80 1.05
CA VAL A 710 8.75 -16.56 2.32
C VAL A 710 10.24 -16.30 2.06
N ASP A 711 10.87 -17.11 1.20
CA ASP A 711 12.28 -16.97 0.82
C ASP A 711 12.57 -15.60 0.21
N SER A 712 11.68 -15.11 -0.67
CA SER A 712 11.80 -13.78 -1.26
C SER A 712 11.85 -12.66 -0.20
N ILE A 713 11.12 -12.79 0.91
CA ILE A 713 11.20 -11.83 2.03
C ILE A 713 12.56 -11.91 2.71
N MET A 714 13.08 -13.12 2.91
CA MET A 714 14.40 -13.34 3.51
C MET A 714 15.53 -12.81 2.60
N ASP A 715 15.39 -12.96 1.29
CA ASP A 715 16.35 -12.43 0.31
C ASP A 715 16.36 -10.89 0.31
N MET A 716 15.18 -10.27 0.39
CA MET A 716 15.04 -8.81 0.49
C MET A 716 15.57 -8.25 1.81
N ASN A 717 15.50 -9.03 2.90
CA ASN A 717 16.00 -8.63 4.20
C ASN A 717 16.64 -9.81 4.94
N LYS A 718 17.94 -10.03 4.72
CA LYS A 718 18.72 -11.13 5.32
C LYS A 718 18.77 -11.13 6.85
N ARG A 719 18.28 -10.08 7.51
CA ARG A 719 18.23 -9.98 8.99
C ARG A 719 16.94 -10.55 9.58
N ILE A 720 15.93 -10.84 8.75
CA ILE A 720 14.65 -11.39 9.19
C ILE A 720 14.78 -12.91 9.41
N THR A 721 14.18 -13.43 10.48
CA THR A 721 14.12 -14.89 10.68
C THR A 721 13.06 -15.51 9.77
N GLU A 722 13.16 -16.82 9.53
CA GLU A 722 12.17 -17.56 8.72
C GLU A 722 10.75 -17.42 9.30
N ASP A 723 10.60 -17.50 10.63
CA ASP A 723 9.30 -17.32 11.30
C ASP A 723 8.72 -15.92 11.08
N GLN A 724 9.57 -14.88 11.17
CA GLN A 724 9.16 -13.50 10.91
C GLN A 724 8.80 -13.29 9.43
N ALA A 725 9.56 -13.89 8.50
CA ALA A 725 9.25 -13.87 7.08
C ALA A 725 7.91 -14.56 6.79
N LYS A 726 7.65 -15.71 7.41
CA LYS A 726 6.38 -16.42 7.29
C LYS A 726 5.20 -15.59 7.81
N MET A 727 5.33 -14.99 9.00
CA MET A 727 4.30 -14.09 9.54
C MET A 727 4.05 -12.89 8.61
N THR A 728 5.10 -12.33 8.02
CA THR A 728 5.00 -11.21 7.06
C THR A 728 4.30 -11.64 5.77
N PHE A 729 4.62 -12.83 5.26
CA PHE A 729 3.99 -13.42 4.09
C PHE A 729 2.49 -13.66 4.33
N GLU A 730 2.13 -14.30 5.44
CA GLU A 730 0.73 -14.54 5.84
C GLU A 730 -0.05 -13.24 6.05
N ARG A 731 0.56 -12.24 6.70
CA ARG A 731 -0.04 -10.90 6.86
C ARG A 731 -0.30 -10.24 5.51
N THR A 732 0.63 -10.36 4.57
CA THR A 732 0.49 -9.76 3.23
C THR A 732 -0.61 -10.45 2.43
N GLN A 733 -0.71 -11.78 2.48
CA GLN A 733 -1.84 -12.51 1.88
C GLN A 733 -3.18 -12.07 2.48
N LYS A 734 -3.24 -11.87 3.80
CA LYS A 734 -4.45 -11.38 4.44
C LYS A 734 -4.83 -9.97 3.95
N LEU A 735 -3.85 -9.08 3.80
CA LEU A 735 -4.08 -7.74 3.25
C LEU A 735 -4.60 -7.80 1.82
N GLU A 736 -4.01 -8.64 0.96
CA GLU A 736 -4.50 -8.88 -0.39
C GLU A 736 -5.94 -9.40 -0.41
N HIS A 737 -6.25 -10.36 0.46
CA HIS A 737 -7.59 -10.93 0.56
C HIS A 737 -8.65 -9.92 1.05
N GLU A 738 -8.31 -9.10 2.04
CA GLU A 738 -9.25 -8.19 2.70
C GLU A 738 -9.42 -6.85 1.95
N PHE A 739 -8.36 -6.38 1.29
CA PHE A 739 -8.31 -5.05 0.66
C PHE A 739 -7.99 -5.09 -0.84
N GLY A 740 -7.95 -6.27 -1.46
CA GLY A 740 -7.58 -6.47 -2.86
C GLY A 740 -8.40 -5.69 -3.89
N GLU A 741 -9.63 -5.27 -3.58
CA GLU A 741 -10.43 -4.40 -4.47
C GLU A 741 -10.05 -2.90 -4.38
N TYR A 742 -9.35 -2.49 -3.32
CA TYR A 742 -9.04 -1.09 -3.04
C TYR A 742 -7.62 -0.68 -3.47
N PHE A 743 -6.74 -1.64 -3.78
CA PHE A 743 -5.40 -1.29 -4.24
C PHE A 743 -5.46 -0.67 -5.64
N THR A 744 -4.59 0.32 -5.84
CA THR A 744 -4.30 0.89 -7.15
C THR A 744 -3.37 -0.03 -7.94
N SER A 745 -2.38 -0.62 -7.26
CA SER A 745 -1.42 -1.54 -7.86
C SER A 745 -0.92 -2.56 -6.85
N VAL A 746 -0.57 -3.74 -7.35
CA VAL A 746 0.20 -4.76 -6.62
C VAL A 746 1.60 -4.81 -7.21
N VAL A 747 2.62 -4.55 -6.40
CA VAL A 747 4.03 -4.51 -6.82
C VAL A 747 4.73 -5.77 -6.34
N GLN A 748 5.41 -6.46 -7.26
CA GLN A 748 6.31 -7.57 -6.97
C GLN A 748 7.69 -7.28 -7.55
N GLY A 749 8.74 -7.77 -6.89
CA GLY A 749 10.12 -7.70 -7.36
C GLY A 749 11.00 -8.66 -6.59
N ASP A 750 12.20 -8.91 -7.12
CA ASP A 750 13.19 -9.81 -6.53
C ASP A 750 14.13 -9.08 -5.57
N THR A 751 14.29 -7.76 -5.75
CA THR A 751 15.15 -6.92 -4.90
C THR A 751 14.40 -5.71 -4.36
N ALA A 752 14.86 -5.19 -3.22
CA ALA A 752 14.31 -3.96 -2.64
C ALA A 752 14.43 -2.75 -3.59
N VAL A 753 15.49 -2.68 -4.39
CA VAL A 753 15.73 -1.60 -5.37
C VAL A 753 14.73 -1.66 -6.52
N GLU A 754 14.46 -2.86 -7.04
CA GLU A 754 13.46 -3.07 -8.09
C GLU A 754 12.07 -2.70 -7.59
N ILE A 755 11.71 -3.13 -6.38
CA ILE A 755 10.42 -2.79 -5.75
C ILE A 755 10.29 -1.28 -5.57
N TYR A 756 11.34 -0.61 -5.05
CA TYR A 756 11.33 0.85 -4.89
C TYR A 756 11.14 1.57 -6.23
N THR A 757 11.82 1.12 -7.28
CA THR A 757 11.70 1.67 -8.64
C THR A 757 10.26 1.53 -9.16
N LYS A 758 9.68 0.33 -9.05
CA LYS A 758 8.30 0.06 -9.45
C LYS A 758 7.29 0.89 -8.65
N VAL A 759 7.50 1.05 -7.34
CA VAL A 759 6.64 1.93 -6.51
C VAL A 759 6.69 3.38 -7.02
N LYS A 760 7.89 3.90 -7.35
CA LYS A 760 8.03 5.25 -7.92
C LYS A 760 7.32 5.38 -9.27
N GLU A 761 7.42 4.38 -10.13
CA GLU A 761 6.72 4.34 -11.41
C GLU A 761 5.21 4.35 -11.22
N VAL A 762 4.66 3.49 -10.36
CA VAL A 762 3.23 3.47 -10.04
C VAL A 762 2.78 4.84 -9.53
N ILE A 763 3.49 5.44 -8.58
CA ILE A 763 3.11 6.77 -8.06
C ILE A 763 3.12 7.80 -9.20
N ARG A 764 4.20 7.86 -9.99
CA ARG A 764 4.33 8.79 -11.12
C ARG A 764 3.16 8.65 -12.10
N ASP A 765 2.88 7.43 -12.54
CA ASP A 765 1.88 7.14 -13.56
C ASP A 765 0.45 7.41 -13.02
N GLN A 766 0.26 7.34 -11.70
CA GLN A 766 -1.00 7.60 -11.01
C GLN A 766 -1.14 9.04 -10.49
N SER A 767 -0.15 9.91 -10.74
CA SER A 767 -0.12 11.31 -10.26
C SER A 767 -0.77 12.31 -11.22
N GLY A 768 -1.32 11.85 -12.34
CA GLY A 768 -2.01 12.71 -13.31
C GLY A 768 -3.22 13.45 -12.72
N PRO A 769 -3.62 14.59 -13.32
CA PRO A 769 -4.78 15.36 -12.88
C PRO A 769 -6.10 14.61 -13.11
N THR A 770 -6.13 13.69 -14.07
CA THR A 770 -7.28 12.84 -14.37
C THR A 770 -6.98 11.42 -13.90
N ILE A 771 -7.88 10.84 -13.11
CA ILE A 771 -7.75 9.47 -12.60
C ILE A 771 -8.97 8.62 -12.92
N TRP A 772 -8.80 7.31 -12.81
CA TRP A 772 -9.89 6.35 -12.85
C TRP A 772 -10.38 6.05 -11.44
N VAL A 773 -11.66 6.32 -11.17
CA VAL A 773 -12.33 6.02 -9.90
C VAL A 773 -13.44 4.99 -10.11
N PRO A 774 -13.81 4.21 -9.07
CA PRO A 774 -14.92 3.27 -9.16
C PRO A 774 -16.22 3.96 -9.61
N ALA A 775 -16.89 3.37 -10.60
CA ALA A 775 -18.18 3.85 -11.08
C ALA A 775 -19.29 3.58 -10.05
N LYS A 776 -20.31 4.44 -10.01
CA LYS A 776 -21.49 4.24 -9.14
C LYS A 776 -22.30 3.01 -9.56
N ASP A 777 -22.35 2.75 -10.85
CA ASP A 777 -23.06 1.62 -11.43
C ASP A 777 -22.23 0.35 -11.33
N LYS A 778 -22.82 -0.71 -10.78
CA LYS A 778 -22.18 -2.03 -10.75
C LYS A 778 -22.23 -2.66 -12.15
N LEU A 779 -21.19 -3.45 -12.44
CA LEU A 779 -20.98 -4.19 -13.69
C LEU A 779 -22.13 -5.14 -14.04
#